data_AF-A0A7J6XXX7-F1
#
_entry.id   AF-A0A7J6XXX7-F1
#
_cell.length_a   1.000
_cell.length_b   1.000
_cell.length_c   1.000
_cell.angle_alpha   90.00
_cell.angle_beta   90.00
_cell.angle_gamma   90.00
#
_symmetry.space_group_name_H-M   'P 1'
#
loop_
_entity.id
_entity.type
_entity.pdbx_description
1 polymer ?
#
loop_
_entity_poly.entity_id
_entity_poly.type
_entity_poly.pdbx_seq_one_letter_code
_entity_poly.pdbx_strand_id
1 'polypeptide(L)'
;MWRCCFGRLHVVLLRRRWALTVLPTDVAVRLHGAPTAPRCECHAQRHWDCGTKQLRVSFGDSGTCWPQLGGASGMLHCTGVVMAPRSGIPGDGSDAAARRGVEETRQPKWTLDSWRDKVLLEGKERITKMRLGDFLRNYFDGRGVEEFNENVYMKEFLISPDEFIQDEVLLRTIEASPPYQELKKEREEFYVLSRASHKLLHEGIITLRHWRDFERKDTVTPLARARINTAYSHVLRGERREAKERERRELQELGIDVSTGINYAVFKGRVHVDEMKLNDFLTMELDGRGALDANRDVLLKEFFKNPKKYICDAGVLNEMQASDRYKRMKRTVQDGMDMEKDVRKLHKNGVDTLLNWLVAAGVKASVHGVTKRFLDAAAEEARNPKKSSAPRYLEGCYESVYNARWHHVVEVPGGEGTGMEVREGKPPQPWTYRAVGESLEKNDGVQQSGEAPPSLMVLTSDKGWPYTWKWKENKSTRDCHVNCEVERVWQIVKGDLTEWFSIHGEADFEPKQRLLIGTPGIGKSMNAGSYLLYQLLHCDAKKLQVVAYSFGGSTMYVFDKAIKAVTRYVGGEASQEFLCELWQRGMNGYVIYDVTEKGKPACCFAPTSQWGMIVVASPNVRNYDNWETQVRAERIIMNCPDEMDVKAMCAWMKRDETAEKQAECWKEVKERMDKVGPIPRHIFDANEFIAHSAAIEDALDGIKSRDGEKHFTHRGVRLWYSENPSQKLVRVVRGRGEVGAEVFLNAPISFCLGRRIPHYFGKRNE
;
A
#
# COMPACT_ATOMS: atom_id res chain seq x y z
N MET A 1 -17.93 17.35 -86.02
CA MET A 1 -16.64 17.66 -85.35
C MET A 1 -16.93 18.31 -84.01
N TRP A 2 -16.23 17.82 -82.98
CA TRP A 2 -16.12 18.27 -81.58
C TRP A 2 -17.43 18.42 -80.78
N ARG A 3 -17.71 17.42 -79.94
CA ARG A 3 -19.02 17.10 -79.35
C ARG A 3 -19.02 17.17 -77.82
N CYS A 4 -19.82 18.11 -77.32
CA CYS A 4 -21.02 17.93 -76.49
C CYS A 4 -20.96 17.17 -75.13
N CYS A 5 -21.22 17.97 -74.09
CA CYS A 5 -22.38 17.90 -73.18
C CYS A 5 -22.44 16.91 -71.98
N PHE A 6 -22.49 17.54 -70.80
CA PHE A 6 -23.37 17.32 -69.62
C PHE A 6 -24.16 16.00 -69.47
N GLY A 7 -24.12 15.42 -68.26
CA GLY A 7 -25.17 14.54 -67.75
C GLY A 7 -24.85 13.81 -66.43
N ARG A 8 -25.79 13.87 -65.47
CA ARG A 8 -25.87 13.09 -64.21
C ARG A 8 -25.96 11.57 -64.45
N LEU A 9 -25.50 10.74 -63.49
CA LEU A 9 -26.23 9.71 -62.69
C LEU A 9 -25.31 8.60 -62.16
N HIS A 10 -25.68 8.02 -61.00
CA HIS A 10 -25.13 6.82 -60.34
C HIS A 10 -25.18 5.54 -61.21
N VAL A 11 -24.21 4.61 -61.05
CA VAL A 11 -24.41 3.14 -61.14
C VAL A 11 -23.34 2.36 -60.34
N VAL A 12 -23.77 1.21 -59.81
CA VAL A 12 -23.15 0.19 -58.95
C VAL A 12 -22.69 -1.05 -59.77
N LEU A 13 -21.95 -1.97 -59.12
CA LEU A 13 -21.61 -3.38 -59.48
C LEU A 13 -20.36 -3.62 -60.34
N LEU A 14 -19.62 -4.74 -60.27
CA LEU A 14 -19.28 -5.81 -59.30
C LEU A 14 -18.45 -6.84 -60.11
N ARG A 15 -17.72 -7.75 -59.43
CA ARG A 15 -17.19 -9.06 -59.91
C ARG A 15 -15.90 -9.01 -60.75
N ARG A 16 -14.99 -9.99 -60.72
CA ARG A 16 -15.08 -11.42 -60.32
C ARG A 16 -13.67 -12.02 -60.09
N ARG A 17 -13.60 -13.04 -59.23
CA ARG A 17 -12.51 -14.04 -59.02
C ARG A 17 -12.20 -14.86 -60.28
N TRP A 18 -11.00 -15.44 -60.35
CA TRP A 18 -10.74 -16.85 -60.70
C TRP A 18 -9.56 -17.42 -59.89
N ALA A 19 -9.60 -18.73 -59.66
CA ALA A 19 -8.73 -19.57 -58.83
C ALA A 19 -8.09 -20.69 -59.67
N LEU A 20 -7.04 -21.36 -59.15
CA LEU A 20 -6.59 -22.77 -59.32
C LEU A 20 -5.09 -22.84 -58.88
N THR A 21 -4.69 -23.46 -57.75
CA THR A 21 -4.27 -24.89 -57.54
C THR A 21 -3.17 -25.35 -58.53
N VAL A 22 -2.02 -25.98 -58.21
CA VAL A 22 -1.67 -27.15 -57.36
C VAL A 22 -0.12 -27.18 -57.15
N LEU A 23 0.35 -27.80 -56.05
CA LEU A 23 1.71 -28.25 -55.62
C LEU A 23 2.35 -29.36 -56.54
N PRO A 24 3.45 -30.11 -56.25
CA PRO A 24 4.66 -29.98 -55.37
C PRO A 24 6.01 -30.46 -56.04
N THR A 25 7.08 -30.61 -55.22
CA THR A 25 8.31 -31.47 -55.36
C THR A 25 9.39 -31.04 -56.38
N ASP A 26 10.71 -31.18 -56.21
CA ASP A 26 11.67 -31.62 -55.17
C ASP A 26 13.11 -31.31 -55.70
N VAL A 27 14.10 -31.02 -54.83
CA VAL A 27 15.56 -31.42 -54.85
C VAL A 27 16.42 -31.08 -56.12
N ALA A 28 17.69 -30.61 -56.13
CA ALA A 28 18.80 -30.20 -55.24
C ALA A 28 19.81 -29.36 -56.11
N VAL A 29 20.75 -28.55 -55.62
CA VAL A 29 22.14 -28.91 -55.24
C VAL A 29 22.91 -27.67 -54.70
N ARG A 30 23.77 -27.95 -53.71
CA ARG A 30 24.75 -27.17 -52.88
C ARG A 30 25.70 -26.21 -53.63
N LEU A 31 26.24 -25.15 -52.99
CA LEU A 31 27.44 -25.19 -52.12
C LEU A 31 27.57 -24.04 -51.10
N HIS A 32 28.33 -24.37 -50.05
CA HIS A 32 28.42 -23.82 -48.69
C HIS A 32 29.21 -22.51 -48.50
N GLY A 33 28.89 -21.84 -47.39
CA GLY A 33 29.79 -20.98 -46.61
C GLY A 33 29.12 -20.54 -45.30
N ALA A 34 29.26 -21.36 -44.24
CA ALA A 34 28.65 -21.23 -42.91
C ALA A 34 29.24 -20.07 -42.07
N PRO A 35 28.96 -19.93 -40.75
CA PRO A 35 27.85 -20.43 -39.90
C PRO A 35 27.19 -19.29 -39.06
N THR A 36 25.88 -19.28 -38.77
CA THR A 36 25.11 -20.05 -37.76
C THR A 36 25.62 -19.92 -36.30
N ALA A 37 24.80 -19.86 -35.24
CA ALA A 37 23.35 -19.91 -35.07
C ALA A 37 22.98 -19.59 -33.59
N PRO A 38 21.68 -19.33 -33.32
CA PRO A 38 21.06 -19.20 -31.99
C PRO A 38 20.38 -20.52 -31.50
N ARG A 39 19.54 -20.36 -30.45
CA ARG A 39 18.73 -21.31 -29.65
C ARG A 39 17.93 -22.39 -30.40
N CYS A 40 17.65 -23.52 -29.73
CA CYS A 40 16.33 -24.19 -29.70
C CYS A 40 16.16 -25.21 -28.55
N GLU A 41 14.92 -25.27 -28.06
CA GLU A 41 14.13 -26.39 -27.48
C GLU A 41 14.33 -27.73 -28.23
N CYS A 42 13.98 -28.96 -27.82
CA CYS A 42 13.10 -29.56 -26.80
C CYS A 42 13.35 -31.11 -26.77
N HIS A 43 12.65 -31.83 -25.86
CA HIS A 43 12.43 -33.31 -25.77
C HIS A 43 13.56 -34.17 -25.16
N ALA A 44 13.32 -35.25 -24.39
CA ALA A 44 12.15 -35.86 -23.75
C ALA A 44 12.63 -36.96 -22.75
N GLN A 45 11.79 -37.27 -21.75
CA GLN A 45 11.66 -38.55 -21.02
C GLN A 45 12.89 -39.22 -20.36
N ARG A 46 12.84 -39.38 -19.01
CA ARG A 46 12.56 -40.65 -18.30
C ARG A 46 12.78 -40.55 -16.79
N HIS A 47 11.81 -41.12 -16.07
CA HIS A 47 11.90 -42.02 -14.91
C HIS A 47 12.55 -41.55 -13.60
N TRP A 48 11.72 -41.65 -12.56
CA TRP A 48 12.03 -41.68 -11.13
C TRP A 48 13.00 -42.81 -10.78
N ASP A 49 13.95 -42.56 -9.88
CA ASP A 49 14.42 -43.59 -8.94
C ASP A 49 14.85 -42.95 -7.62
N CYS A 50 14.38 -43.57 -6.54
CA CYS A 50 14.68 -43.24 -5.15
C CYS A 50 16.15 -43.55 -4.84
N GLY A 51 16.83 -42.61 -4.18
CA GLY A 51 18.19 -42.82 -3.67
C GLY A 51 18.47 -41.93 -2.47
N THR A 52 18.42 -42.53 -1.29
CA THR A 52 18.88 -42.02 0.00
C THR A 52 20.28 -41.41 -0.12
N LYS A 53 20.41 -40.08 0.02
CA LYS A 53 21.67 -39.43 0.39
C LYS A 53 21.44 -38.26 1.32
N GLN A 54 21.92 -38.43 2.55
CA GLN A 54 22.34 -37.35 3.44
C GLN A 54 23.16 -36.32 2.65
N LEU A 55 22.93 -35.03 2.91
CA LEU A 55 23.87 -33.99 2.52
C LEU A 55 24.31 -33.22 3.77
N ARG A 56 25.56 -33.47 4.11
CA ARG A 56 26.35 -32.86 5.17
C ARG A 56 26.39 -31.35 4.96
N VAL A 57 26.20 -30.63 6.05
CA VAL A 57 26.59 -29.23 6.20
C VAL A 57 28.12 -29.18 6.18
N SER A 58 28.70 -28.36 5.29
CA SER A 58 30.07 -27.89 5.39
C SER A 58 30.05 -26.41 5.76
N PHE A 59 30.45 -26.12 6.99
CA PHE A 59 31.02 -24.83 7.37
C PHE A 59 32.51 -24.82 6.96
N GLY A 60 32.97 -23.72 6.41
CA GLY A 60 34.38 -23.48 6.09
C GLY A 60 34.60 -22.05 5.62
N ASP A 61 35.37 -21.33 6.40
CA ASP A 61 35.88 -19.96 6.18
C ASP A 61 36.42 -19.68 4.77
N SER A 62 36.26 -18.44 4.32
CA SER A 62 37.34 -17.71 3.66
C SER A 62 37.04 -16.21 3.66
N GLY A 63 37.93 -15.46 4.29
CA GLY A 63 38.02 -14.01 4.16
C GLY A 63 38.70 -13.59 2.85
N THR A 64 38.43 -12.35 2.45
CA THR A 64 39.33 -11.42 1.71
C THR A 64 38.55 -10.09 1.55
N CYS A 65 38.88 -9.04 2.33
CA CYS A 65 39.76 -7.90 1.98
C CYS A 65 39.21 -7.08 0.79
N TRP A 66 38.81 -5.79 0.82
CA TRP A 66 39.27 -4.53 1.49
C TRP A 66 38.24 -3.40 1.14
N PRO A 67 38.38 -2.10 1.55
CA PRO A 67 39.09 -1.51 2.68
C PRO A 67 38.23 -0.56 3.56
N GLN A 68 38.74 -0.31 4.77
CA GLN A 68 38.43 0.85 5.64
C GLN A 68 39.01 2.15 5.04
N LEU A 69 38.34 3.28 5.26
CA LEU A 69 39.00 4.58 5.53
C LEU A 69 38.13 5.40 6.48
N GLY A 70 38.73 5.81 7.61
CA GLY A 70 38.16 6.70 8.62
C GLY A 70 38.04 8.15 8.14
N GLY A 71 37.26 8.93 8.88
CA GLY A 71 36.91 10.30 8.53
C GLY A 71 37.97 11.36 8.91
N ALA A 72 37.83 12.54 8.30
CA ALA A 72 37.59 13.83 8.97
C ALA A 72 37.72 14.99 7.96
N SER A 73 36.79 15.95 8.08
CA SER A 73 36.91 17.41 7.81
C SER A 73 37.49 17.92 6.48
N GLY A 74 36.70 18.71 5.74
CA GLY A 74 37.21 19.55 4.65
C GLY A 74 36.11 20.17 3.79
N MET A 75 35.57 21.31 4.23
CA MET A 75 34.65 22.16 3.48
C MET A 75 35.39 22.88 2.35
N LEU A 76 34.95 22.73 1.09
CA LEU A 76 35.38 23.57 -0.03
C LEU A 76 34.20 23.97 -0.91
N HIS A 77 34.16 25.26 -1.19
CA HIS A 77 33.17 26.02 -1.95
C HIS A 77 33.17 25.65 -3.44
N CYS A 78 31.99 25.59 -4.07
CA CYS A 78 31.85 25.60 -5.52
C CYS A 78 31.33 26.95 -6.01
N THR A 79 32.21 27.71 -6.66
CA THR A 79 31.91 28.95 -7.38
C THR A 79 31.32 28.60 -8.75
N GLY A 80 30.03 28.87 -8.96
CA GLY A 80 29.35 28.67 -10.24
C GLY A 80 29.34 29.96 -11.07
N VAL A 81 30.08 29.97 -12.17
CA VAL A 81 30.02 31.02 -13.21
C VAL A 81 28.82 30.73 -14.13
N VAL A 82 27.89 31.67 -14.24
CA VAL A 82 26.72 31.63 -15.13
C VAL A 82 27.01 32.46 -16.38
N MET A 83 27.07 31.82 -17.54
CA MET A 83 27.10 32.50 -18.85
C MET A 83 25.69 32.53 -19.45
N ALA A 84 25.29 33.70 -19.94
CA ALA A 84 23.99 33.94 -20.59
C ALA A 84 23.96 33.41 -22.05
N PRO A 85 22.79 32.99 -22.61
CA PRO A 85 22.68 32.52 -23.98
C PRO A 85 22.53 33.69 -24.97
N ARG A 86 23.28 33.67 -26.08
CA ARG A 86 23.13 34.57 -27.22
C ARG A 86 22.00 34.10 -28.15
N SER A 87 21.26 35.07 -28.67
CA SER A 87 20.19 34.94 -29.67
C SER A 87 20.71 34.52 -31.06
N GLY A 88 20.00 33.60 -31.73
CA GLY A 88 20.20 33.21 -33.13
C GLY A 88 18.87 32.92 -33.85
N ILE A 89 18.84 33.23 -35.15
CA ILE A 89 17.71 33.40 -36.09
C ILE A 89 17.00 32.06 -36.46
N PRO A 90 15.71 32.04 -36.89
CA PRO A 90 14.85 30.86 -36.94
C PRO A 90 14.82 30.15 -38.30
N GLY A 91 14.87 28.82 -38.27
CA GLY A 91 14.59 27.98 -39.44
C GLY A 91 15.19 26.58 -39.33
N ASP A 92 14.50 25.66 -38.64
CA ASP A 92 14.31 24.26 -39.09
C ASP A 92 13.50 23.45 -38.07
N GLY A 93 12.52 22.70 -38.57
CA GLY A 93 11.48 22.00 -37.81
C GLY A 93 11.91 20.71 -37.11
N SER A 94 13.06 20.69 -36.42
CA SER A 94 13.55 19.51 -35.68
C SER A 94 13.74 19.71 -34.16
N ASP A 95 13.40 20.89 -33.62
CA ASP A 95 13.75 21.27 -32.24
C ASP A 95 12.63 21.08 -31.18
N ALA A 96 11.51 20.46 -31.56
CA ALA A 96 10.36 20.30 -30.67
C ALA A 96 10.46 19.10 -29.69
N ALA A 97 11.39 18.17 -29.92
CA ALA A 97 11.59 16.99 -29.08
C ALA A 97 12.60 17.23 -27.93
N ALA A 98 13.65 18.03 -28.17
CA ALA A 98 14.68 18.32 -27.16
C ALA A 98 14.18 19.27 -26.06
N ARG A 99 13.22 20.15 -26.36
CA ARG A 99 12.64 21.09 -25.37
C ARG A 99 11.78 20.42 -24.30
N ARG A 100 11.35 19.16 -24.50
CA ARG A 100 10.56 18.43 -23.49
C ARG A 100 11.41 17.68 -22.45
N GLY A 101 12.67 17.37 -22.75
CA GLY A 101 13.55 16.60 -21.85
C GLY A 101 14.39 17.45 -20.90
N VAL A 102 14.69 18.70 -21.25
CA VAL A 102 15.56 19.57 -20.43
C VAL A 102 14.77 20.40 -19.41
N GLU A 103 13.46 20.52 -19.56
CA GLU A 103 12.61 21.27 -18.62
C GLU A 103 12.17 20.44 -17.40
N GLU A 104 12.26 19.11 -17.44
CA GLU A 104 11.95 18.21 -16.31
C GLU A 104 13.08 18.13 -15.26
N THR A 105 14.31 18.53 -15.57
CA THR A 105 15.47 18.35 -14.67
C THR A 105 15.70 19.50 -13.68
N ARG A 106 14.87 20.55 -13.70
CA ARG A 106 14.97 21.70 -12.77
C ARG A 106 13.65 22.11 -12.12
N GLN A 107 12.61 21.26 -12.14
CA GLN A 107 11.33 21.60 -11.53
C GLN A 107 11.27 21.27 -10.03
N PRO A 108 10.67 22.15 -9.21
CA PRO A 108 10.54 21.96 -7.78
C PRO A 108 9.49 20.88 -7.46
N LYS A 109 9.84 19.94 -6.58
CA LYS A 109 8.95 18.87 -6.12
C LYS A 109 7.99 19.40 -5.05
N TRP A 110 6.91 20.04 -5.48
CA TRP A 110 5.82 20.45 -4.58
C TRP A 110 4.97 19.25 -4.14
N THR A 111 4.40 19.37 -2.94
CA THR A 111 3.44 18.44 -2.31
C THR A 111 2.28 19.24 -1.72
N LEU A 112 1.17 18.61 -1.35
CA LEU A 112 0.04 19.32 -0.70
C LEU A 112 0.43 20.04 0.59
N ASP A 113 1.50 19.60 1.25
CA ASP A 113 2.02 20.20 2.48
C ASP A 113 3.10 21.27 2.22
N SER A 114 3.39 21.55 0.94
CA SER A 114 4.27 22.64 0.56
C SER A 114 3.70 23.98 1.00
N TRP A 115 4.57 24.78 1.61
CA TRP A 115 4.22 26.07 2.16
C TRP A 115 3.95 27.07 1.05
N ARG A 116 2.85 27.81 1.18
CA ARG A 116 2.39 28.81 0.21
C ARG A 116 3.50 29.82 -0.13
N ASP A 117 4.26 30.29 0.85
CA ASP A 117 5.26 31.35 0.64
C ASP A 117 6.43 30.85 -0.21
N LYS A 118 6.83 29.59 -0.03
CA LYS A 118 7.83 28.95 -0.89
C LYS A 118 7.32 28.86 -2.34
N VAL A 119 6.05 28.53 -2.54
CA VAL A 119 5.42 28.45 -3.87
C VAL A 119 5.29 29.84 -4.53
N LEU A 120 4.85 30.85 -3.78
CA LEU A 120 4.62 32.19 -4.30
C LEU A 120 5.93 32.91 -4.65
N LEU A 121 6.96 32.77 -3.81
CA LEU A 121 8.22 33.51 -3.91
C LEU A 121 9.34 32.71 -4.60
N GLU A 122 9.03 31.51 -5.10
CA GLU A 122 10.00 30.69 -5.83
C GLU A 122 10.60 31.45 -7.03
N GLY A 123 11.92 31.32 -7.17
CA GLY A 123 12.71 31.95 -8.23
C GLY A 123 12.91 33.47 -8.07
N LYS A 124 12.38 34.10 -7.02
CA LYS A 124 12.52 35.55 -6.78
C LYS A 124 13.65 35.91 -5.81
N GLU A 125 14.46 34.94 -5.40
CA GLU A 125 15.59 35.14 -4.48
C GLU A 125 16.67 36.07 -5.04
N ARG A 126 16.78 36.17 -6.38
CA ARG A 126 17.77 37.01 -7.08
C ARG A 126 17.68 38.48 -6.65
N ILE A 127 16.47 39.00 -6.47
CA ILE A 127 16.23 40.40 -6.06
C ILE A 127 16.75 40.65 -4.63
N THR A 128 16.50 39.70 -3.73
CA THR A 128 16.87 39.81 -2.32
C THR A 128 18.35 39.52 -2.04
N LYS A 129 19.04 38.85 -2.96
CA LYS A 129 20.40 38.35 -2.77
C LYS A 129 21.46 39.03 -3.64
N MET A 130 21.07 39.65 -4.77
CA MET A 130 22.01 40.35 -5.66
C MET A 130 22.52 41.64 -5.03
N ARG A 131 23.84 41.86 -5.10
CA ARG A 131 24.50 43.10 -4.66
C ARG A 131 24.62 44.10 -5.82
N LEU A 132 24.60 45.39 -5.48
CA LEU A 132 24.77 46.49 -6.42
C LEU A 132 26.16 46.46 -7.05
N GLY A 133 27.22 46.20 -6.28
CA GLY A 133 28.57 46.05 -6.80
C GLY A 133 28.67 44.95 -7.87
N ASP A 134 28.06 43.78 -7.63
CA ASP A 134 28.01 42.68 -8.59
C ASP A 134 27.24 43.07 -9.86
N PHE A 135 26.13 43.79 -9.72
CA PHE A 135 25.34 44.28 -10.85
C PHE A 135 26.14 45.26 -11.72
N LEU A 136 26.80 46.26 -11.10
CA LEU A 136 27.61 47.25 -11.80
C LEU A 136 28.82 46.62 -12.49
N ARG A 137 29.50 45.66 -11.85
CA ARG A 137 30.61 44.91 -12.46
C ARG A 137 30.16 44.09 -13.68
N ASN A 138 28.97 43.49 -13.61
CA ASN A 138 28.46 42.62 -14.67
C ASN A 138 27.87 43.37 -15.87
N TYR A 139 27.28 44.55 -15.66
CA TYR A 139 26.53 45.26 -16.71
C TYR A 139 27.10 46.64 -17.08
N PHE A 140 28.00 47.20 -16.26
CA PHE A 140 28.53 48.55 -16.43
C PHE A 140 30.06 48.62 -16.27
N ASP A 141 30.76 47.48 -16.41
CA ASP A 141 32.22 47.35 -16.29
C ASP A 141 32.79 47.82 -14.93
N GLY A 142 31.95 47.81 -13.89
CA GLY A 142 32.33 48.29 -12.56
C GLY A 142 32.31 49.82 -12.41
N ARG A 143 31.81 50.57 -13.41
CA ARG A 143 31.58 52.02 -13.26
C ARG A 143 30.58 52.29 -12.14
N GLY A 144 30.94 53.20 -11.23
CA GLY A 144 30.11 53.59 -10.08
C GLY A 144 30.21 52.65 -8.87
N VAL A 145 31.11 51.66 -8.86
CA VAL A 145 31.36 50.82 -7.68
C VAL A 145 32.26 51.57 -6.70
N GLU A 146 31.74 51.79 -5.49
CA GLU A 146 32.41 52.46 -4.38
C GLU A 146 32.29 51.61 -3.11
N GLU A 147 33.21 51.79 -2.15
CA GLU A 147 33.29 50.96 -0.94
C GLU A 147 31.96 50.92 -0.16
N PHE A 148 31.22 52.03 -0.11
CA PHE A 148 29.95 52.11 0.60
C PHE A 148 28.76 51.51 -0.18
N ASN A 149 28.83 51.41 -1.51
CA ASN A 149 27.72 50.92 -2.34
C ASN A 149 27.94 49.49 -2.87
N GLU A 150 29.15 48.95 -2.76
CA GLU A 150 29.52 47.62 -3.25
C GLU A 150 28.69 46.50 -2.62
N ASN A 151 28.39 46.62 -1.31
CA ASN A 151 27.65 45.63 -0.54
C ASN A 151 26.14 45.89 -0.43
N VAL A 152 25.64 46.97 -1.04
CA VAL A 152 24.21 47.32 -1.02
C VAL A 152 23.42 46.28 -1.80
N TYR A 153 22.28 45.86 -1.27
CA TYR A 153 21.42 44.93 -2.00
C TYR A 153 20.68 45.65 -3.13
N MET A 154 20.52 45.01 -4.28
CA MET A 154 19.79 45.60 -5.42
C MET A 154 18.37 46.02 -5.05
N LYS A 155 17.72 45.35 -4.10
CA LYS A 155 16.39 45.75 -3.60
C LYS A 155 16.36 47.17 -2.98
N GLU A 156 17.45 47.61 -2.36
CA GLU A 156 17.61 48.91 -1.69
C GLU A 156 17.96 49.99 -2.71
N PHE A 157 18.87 49.67 -3.64
CA PHE A 157 19.17 50.54 -4.78
C PHE A 157 17.93 50.85 -5.64
N LEU A 158 17.06 49.86 -5.87
CA LEU A 158 15.80 50.07 -6.62
C LEU A 158 14.75 50.90 -5.87
N ILE A 159 14.98 51.30 -4.61
CA ILE A 159 14.10 52.19 -3.84
C ILE A 159 14.56 53.64 -4.01
N SER A 160 15.84 53.91 -3.76
CA SER A 160 16.44 55.25 -3.77
C SER A 160 17.80 55.19 -4.47
N PRO A 161 17.84 55.09 -5.81
CA PRO A 161 19.10 54.88 -6.52
C PRO A 161 20.04 56.10 -6.45
N ASP A 162 19.48 57.29 -6.24
CA ASP A 162 20.15 58.56 -6.00
C ASP A 162 20.95 58.61 -4.69
N GLU A 163 20.60 57.80 -3.69
CA GLU A 163 21.36 57.67 -2.44
C GLU A 163 22.71 56.94 -2.64
N PHE A 164 22.83 56.13 -3.69
CA PHE A 164 23.98 55.23 -3.89
C PHE A 164 24.84 55.59 -5.10
N ILE A 165 24.29 56.31 -6.09
CA ILE A 165 25.01 56.78 -7.27
C ILE A 165 24.70 58.27 -7.46
N GLN A 166 25.68 59.12 -7.13
CA GLN A 166 25.56 60.58 -7.24
C GLN A 166 25.83 61.11 -8.65
N ASP A 167 26.49 60.33 -9.52
CA ASP A 167 26.69 60.68 -10.93
C ASP A 167 25.36 60.57 -11.68
N GLU A 168 24.74 61.71 -11.95
CA GLU A 168 23.44 61.80 -12.64
C GLU A 168 23.45 61.18 -14.04
N VAL A 169 24.57 61.24 -14.77
CA VAL A 169 24.68 60.71 -16.13
C VAL A 169 24.76 59.18 -16.09
N LEU A 170 25.56 58.66 -15.17
CA LEU A 170 25.67 57.22 -14.94
C LEU A 170 24.35 56.64 -14.43
N LEU A 171 23.70 57.31 -13.48
CA LEU A 171 22.42 56.88 -12.94
C LEU A 171 21.33 56.81 -14.01
N ARG A 172 21.18 57.84 -14.87
CA ARG A 172 20.24 57.81 -16.01
C ARG A 172 20.54 56.67 -16.99
N THR A 173 21.82 56.38 -17.22
CA THR A 173 22.26 55.28 -18.08
C THR A 173 21.88 53.92 -17.48
N ILE A 174 22.03 53.76 -16.16
CA ILE A 174 21.63 52.55 -15.43
C ILE A 174 20.11 52.39 -15.48
N GLU A 175 19.35 53.44 -15.16
CA GLU A 175 17.89 53.40 -15.16
C GLU A 175 17.30 53.08 -16.53
N ALA A 176 17.89 53.58 -17.61
CA ALA A 176 17.45 53.27 -18.98
C ALA A 176 17.82 51.85 -19.45
N SER A 177 18.65 51.13 -18.70
CA SER A 177 19.18 49.84 -19.14
C SER A 177 18.15 48.69 -19.05
N PRO A 178 18.13 47.76 -20.02
CA PRO A 178 17.30 46.54 -19.95
C PRO A 178 17.43 45.74 -18.63
N PRO A 179 18.63 45.44 -18.09
CA PRO A 179 18.75 44.65 -16.86
C PRO A 179 18.21 45.36 -15.62
N TYR A 180 18.31 46.70 -15.54
CA TYR A 180 17.68 47.47 -14.47
C TYR A 180 16.14 47.45 -14.58
N GLN A 181 15.61 47.62 -15.80
CA GLN A 181 14.16 47.58 -16.05
C GLN A 181 13.55 46.21 -15.76
N GLU A 182 14.26 45.12 -16.05
CA GLU A 182 13.85 43.76 -15.67
C GLU A 182 13.82 43.59 -14.15
N LEU A 183 14.88 43.99 -13.44
CA LEU A 183 14.93 43.89 -11.98
C LEU A 183 13.87 44.76 -11.28
N LYS A 184 13.56 45.93 -11.86
CA LYS A 184 12.49 46.81 -11.38
C LYS A 184 11.11 46.13 -11.50
N LYS A 185 10.81 45.52 -12.65
CA LYS A 185 9.57 44.73 -12.84
C LYS A 185 9.53 43.52 -11.91
N GLU A 186 10.62 42.79 -11.78
CA GLU A 186 10.71 41.65 -10.87
C GLU A 186 10.46 42.06 -9.42
N ARG A 187 10.97 43.23 -8.99
CA ARG A 187 10.74 43.82 -7.66
C ARG A 187 9.27 44.14 -7.44
N GLU A 188 8.62 44.79 -8.40
CA GLU A 188 7.19 45.09 -8.34
C GLU A 188 6.35 43.81 -8.21
N GLU A 189 6.64 42.79 -9.01
CA GLU A 189 6.00 41.47 -8.90
C GLU A 189 6.25 40.82 -7.52
N PHE A 190 7.47 40.91 -6.99
CA PHE A 190 7.82 40.39 -5.67
C PHE A 190 6.98 41.04 -4.56
N TYR A 191 6.79 42.37 -4.60
CA TYR A 191 5.96 43.07 -3.62
C TYR A 191 4.48 42.70 -3.73
N VAL A 192 3.97 42.56 -4.96
CA VAL A 192 2.59 42.10 -5.19
C VAL A 192 2.37 40.70 -4.63
N LEU A 193 3.31 39.78 -4.89
CA LEU A 193 3.25 38.40 -4.39
C LEU A 193 3.44 38.33 -2.87
N SER A 194 4.32 39.13 -2.30
CA SER A 194 4.56 39.20 -0.85
C SER A 194 3.35 39.76 -0.11
N ARG A 195 2.72 40.82 -0.64
CA ARG A 195 1.47 41.36 -0.08
C ARG A 195 0.34 40.33 -0.13
N ALA A 196 0.20 39.63 -1.25
CA ALA A 196 -0.77 38.55 -1.39
C ALA A 196 -0.49 37.39 -0.42
N SER A 197 0.78 37.02 -0.23
CA SER A 197 1.23 36.04 0.76
C SER A 197 0.83 36.43 2.18
N HIS A 198 1.12 37.65 2.61
CA HIS A 198 0.72 38.15 3.93
C HIS A 198 -0.80 38.13 4.11
N LYS A 199 -1.56 38.58 3.10
CA LYS A 199 -3.03 38.55 3.14
C LYS A 199 -3.56 37.12 3.32
N LEU A 200 -3.02 36.17 2.56
CA LEU A 200 -3.39 34.76 2.66
C LEU A 200 -2.98 34.14 4.01
N LEU A 201 -1.94 34.67 4.69
CA LEU A 201 -1.54 34.20 6.01
C LEU A 201 -2.56 34.61 7.07
N HIS A 202 -3.05 35.84 6.99
CA HIS A 202 -4.14 36.32 7.85
C HIS A 202 -5.44 35.54 7.63
N GLU A 203 -5.65 35.01 6.43
CA GLU A 203 -6.78 34.14 6.09
C GLU A 203 -6.52 32.65 6.41
N GLY A 204 -5.39 32.30 7.06
CA GLY A 204 -5.09 30.94 7.52
C GLY A 204 -4.55 29.99 6.45
N ILE A 205 -4.24 30.48 5.25
CA ILE A 205 -3.87 29.64 4.10
C ILE A 205 -2.36 29.33 4.08
N ILE A 206 -1.93 28.42 4.95
CA ILE A 206 -0.50 28.11 5.16
C ILE A 206 0.09 27.18 4.07
N THR A 207 -0.69 26.21 3.57
CA THR A 207 -0.21 25.17 2.63
C THR A 207 -1.07 25.09 1.37
N LEU A 208 -0.57 24.37 0.35
CA LEU A 208 -1.37 24.05 -0.85
C LEU A 208 -2.65 23.26 -0.52
N ARG A 209 -2.65 22.47 0.56
CA ARG A 209 -3.84 21.80 1.08
C ARG A 209 -4.89 22.80 1.56
N HIS A 210 -4.49 23.87 2.25
CA HIS A 210 -5.43 24.92 2.67
C HIS A 210 -5.96 25.73 1.48
N TRP A 211 -5.14 25.92 0.44
CA TRP A 211 -5.57 26.59 -0.80
C TRP A 211 -6.73 25.85 -1.50
N ARG A 212 -6.78 24.52 -1.41
CA ARG A 212 -7.91 23.72 -1.92
C ARG A 212 -9.24 24.20 -1.33
N ASP A 213 -9.24 24.46 -0.03
CA ASP A 213 -10.42 24.70 0.79
C ASP A 213 -10.75 26.20 0.94
N PHE A 214 -10.06 27.06 0.18
CA PHE A 214 -10.25 28.50 0.23
C PHE A 214 -11.30 28.99 -0.77
N GLU A 215 -12.36 29.63 -0.29
CA GLU A 215 -13.50 30.07 -1.11
C GLU A 215 -13.22 31.37 -1.88
N ARG A 216 -12.57 32.34 -1.22
CA ARG A 216 -12.38 33.72 -1.71
C ARG A 216 -11.17 33.84 -2.63
N LYS A 217 -10.91 32.82 -3.45
CA LYS A 217 -9.81 32.79 -4.42
C LYS A 217 -9.86 33.98 -5.36
N ASP A 218 -11.06 34.42 -5.72
CA ASP A 218 -11.38 35.62 -6.50
C ASP A 218 -10.81 36.93 -5.90
N THR A 219 -10.65 37.00 -4.57
CA THR A 219 -10.09 38.15 -3.86
C THR A 219 -8.56 38.19 -3.81
N VAL A 220 -7.90 37.14 -4.30
CA VAL A 220 -6.44 37.03 -4.42
C VAL A 220 -6.01 37.60 -5.76
N THR A 221 -4.92 38.38 -5.77
CA THR A 221 -4.38 38.97 -6.99
C THR A 221 -4.20 37.90 -8.08
N PRO A 222 -4.60 38.15 -9.34
CA PRO A 222 -4.54 37.15 -10.41
C PRO A 222 -3.18 36.47 -10.55
N LEU A 223 -2.08 37.23 -10.41
CA LEU A 223 -0.72 36.72 -10.46
C LEU A 223 -0.42 35.67 -9.38
N ALA A 224 -0.78 35.96 -8.12
CA ALA A 224 -0.56 35.04 -7.00
C ALA A 224 -1.43 33.79 -7.14
N ARG A 225 -2.70 33.95 -7.52
CA ARG A 225 -3.63 32.85 -7.76
C ARG A 225 -3.13 31.91 -8.86
N ALA A 226 -2.67 32.45 -9.98
CA ALA A 226 -2.14 31.68 -11.10
C ALA A 226 -0.92 30.83 -10.69
N ARG A 227 -0.01 31.39 -9.90
CA ARG A 227 1.15 30.65 -9.36
C ARG A 227 0.72 29.50 -8.47
N ILE A 228 -0.15 29.75 -7.48
CA ILE A 228 -0.61 28.71 -6.55
C ILE A 228 -1.40 27.63 -7.30
N ASN A 229 -2.28 28.00 -8.23
CA ASN A 229 -3.05 27.04 -9.04
C ASN A 229 -2.13 26.19 -9.93
N THR A 230 -1.04 26.76 -10.47
CA THR A 230 -0.05 26.03 -11.26
C THR A 230 0.66 24.98 -10.41
N ALA A 231 1.14 25.36 -9.22
CA ALA A 231 1.77 24.43 -8.29
C ALA A 231 0.79 23.34 -7.82
N TYR A 232 -0.44 23.72 -7.44
CA TYR A 232 -1.48 22.77 -7.05
C TYR A 232 -1.82 21.79 -8.17
N SER A 233 -1.94 22.27 -9.42
CA SER A 233 -2.17 21.43 -10.60
C SER A 233 -1.02 20.46 -10.85
N HIS A 234 0.22 20.88 -10.61
CA HIS A 234 1.39 20.01 -10.73
C HIS A 234 1.33 18.86 -9.72
N VAL A 235 1.02 19.16 -8.45
CA VAL A 235 0.85 18.16 -7.38
C VAL A 235 -0.24 17.15 -7.73
N LEU A 236 -1.45 17.62 -8.09
CA LEU A 236 -2.56 16.73 -8.43
C LEU A 236 -2.29 15.86 -9.67
N ARG A 237 -1.62 16.42 -10.68
CA ARG A 237 -1.23 15.65 -11.87
C ARG A 237 -0.13 14.65 -11.54
N GLY A 238 0.79 14.98 -10.65
CA GLY A 238 1.81 14.08 -10.12
C GLY A 238 1.20 12.90 -9.37
N GLU A 239 0.36 13.17 -8.36
CA GLU A 239 -0.38 12.16 -7.61
C GLU A 239 -1.21 11.26 -8.53
N ARG A 240 -1.87 11.83 -9.54
CA ARG A 240 -2.62 11.06 -10.55
C ARG A 240 -1.71 10.20 -11.44
N ARG A 241 -0.55 10.71 -11.86
CA ARG A 241 0.42 9.93 -12.64
C ARG A 241 0.99 8.79 -11.81
N GLU A 242 1.32 9.04 -10.55
CA GLU A 242 1.82 8.01 -9.62
C GLU A 242 0.76 6.97 -9.30
N ALA A 243 -0.50 7.37 -9.06
CA ALA A 243 -1.63 6.44 -8.90
C ALA A 243 -1.82 5.61 -10.18
N LYS A 244 -1.82 6.26 -11.35
CA LYS A 244 -1.90 5.59 -12.65
C LYS A 244 -0.72 4.64 -12.89
N GLU A 245 0.49 4.99 -12.48
CA GLU A 245 1.66 4.13 -12.62
C GLU A 245 1.67 3.00 -11.60
N ARG A 246 1.18 3.22 -10.38
CA ARG A 246 1.00 2.20 -9.36
C ARG A 246 -0.06 1.19 -9.80
N GLU A 247 -1.25 1.65 -10.17
CA GLU A 247 -2.30 0.83 -10.78
C GLU A 247 -1.76 0.13 -12.04
N ARG A 248 -1.06 0.83 -12.95
CA ARG A 248 -0.51 0.19 -14.15
C ARG A 248 0.55 -0.86 -13.83
N ARG A 249 1.37 -0.68 -12.80
CA ARG A 249 2.39 -1.66 -12.37
C ARG A 249 1.75 -2.87 -11.69
N GLU A 250 0.77 -2.64 -10.82
CA GLU A 250 -0.06 -3.67 -10.18
C GLU A 250 -0.90 -4.44 -11.22
N LEU A 251 -1.41 -3.76 -12.25
CA LEU A 251 -2.29 -4.32 -13.29
C LEU A 251 -1.54 -4.87 -14.52
N GLN A 252 -0.28 -4.47 -14.78
CA GLN A 252 0.56 -5.09 -15.83
C GLN A 252 1.03 -6.50 -15.46
N GLU A 253 0.96 -6.86 -14.18
CA GLU A 253 1.22 -8.22 -13.71
C GLU A 253 -0.01 -9.14 -13.85
N LEU A 254 -1.22 -8.58 -13.99
CA LEU A 254 -2.50 -9.29 -13.92
C LEU A 254 -3.04 -9.86 -15.24
N GLY A 255 -2.49 -9.48 -16.40
CA GLY A 255 -2.97 -9.92 -17.74
C GLY A 255 -4.48 -9.72 -17.97
N ILE A 256 -5.00 -10.12 -19.13
CA ILE A 256 -6.44 -10.27 -19.39
C ILE A 256 -6.61 -11.69 -19.94
N ASP A 257 -7.59 -12.43 -19.44
CA ASP A 257 -8.01 -13.72 -19.98
C ASP A 257 -9.49 -13.67 -20.42
N VAL A 258 -9.96 -14.75 -21.06
CA VAL A 258 -11.34 -14.82 -21.56
C VAL A 258 -12.39 -14.85 -20.45
N SER A 259 -12.02 -15.28 -19.24
CA SER A 259 -12.88 -15.26 -18.05
C SER A 259 -12.97 -13.88 -17.39
N THR A 260 -12.13 -12.92 -17.80
CA THR A 260 -12.06 -11.60 -17.20
C THR A 260 -13.41 -10.88 -17.32
N GLY A 261 -13.89 -10.33 -16.19
CA GLY A 261 -15.15 -9.62 -16.12
C GLY A 261 -15.20 -8.39 -17.03
N ILE A 262 -16.36 -8.11 -17.62
CA ILE A 262 -16.51 -6.98 -18.55
C ILE A 262 -16.32 -5.61 -17.87
N ASN A 263 -16.60 -5.50 -16.57
CA ASN A 263 -16.28 -4.30 -15.78
C ASN A 263 -14.78 -4.03 -15.82
N TYR A 264 -13.99 -5.01 -15.39
CA TYR A 264 -12.53 -4.92 -15.40
C TYR A 264 -12.00 -4.63 -16.80
N ALA A 265 -12.50 -5.32 -17.82
CA ALA A 265 -12.07 -5.11 -19.21
C ALA A 265 -12.35 -3.68 -19.74
N VAL A 266 -13.47 -3.07 -19.36
CA VAL A 266 -13.86 -1.71 -19.80
C VAL A 266 -13.09 -0.62 -19.05
N PHE A 267 -12.85 -0.83 -17.75
CA PHE A 267 -12.24 0.16 -16.86
C PHE A 267 -10.74 -0.05 -16.61
N LYS A 268 -10.12 -1.13 -17.14
CA LYS A 268 -8.68 -1.44 -17.00
C LYS A 268 -7.80 -0.22 -17.28
N GLY A 269 -7.02 0.19 -16.26
CA GLY A 269 -6.01 1.26 -16.36
C GLY A 269 -6.58 2.67 -16.58
N ARG A 270 -7.87 2.88 -16.27
CA ARG A 270 -8.55 4.16 -16.44
C ARG A 270 -8.77 4.80 -15.08
N VAL A 271 -8.37 6.06 -15.00
CA VAL A 271 -8.73 6.94 -13.89
C VAL A 271 -10.24 7.19 -13.99
N HIS A 272 -10.97 6.94 -12.90
CA HIS A 272 -12.37 7.32 -12.74
C HIS A 272 -12.48 8.85 -12.66
N VAL A 273 -12.35 9.52 -13.81
CA VAL A 273 -12.42 10.99 -13.90
C VAL A 273 -13.82 11.50 -13.54
N ASP A 274 -14.83 10.64 -13.69
CA ASP A 274 -16.20 10.85 -13.29
C ASP A 274 -16.36 10.96 -11.75
N GLU A 275 -15.43 10.37 -10.98
CA GLU A 275 -15.33 10.46 -9.52
C GLU A 275 -14.41 11.58 -9.03
N MET A 276 -13.89 12.40 -9.95
CA MET A 276 -13.15 13.61 -9.56
C MET A 276 -14.10 14.61 -8.89
N LYS A 277 -13.63 15.27 -7.82
CA LYS A 277 -14.36 16.37 -7.21
C LYS A 277 -14.39 17.58 -8.13
N LEU A 278 -15.54 18.26 -8.18
CA LEU A 278 -15.76 19.43 -9.00
C LEU A 278 -14.74 20.52 -8.68
N ASN A 279 -14.52 20.84 -7.40
CA ASN A 279 -13.59 21.90 -7.01
C ASN A 279 -12.12 21.62 -7.43
N ASP A 280 -11.69 20.35 -7.45
CA ASP A 280 -10.37 19.98 -7.97
C ASP A 280 -10.29 20.24 -9.49
N PHE A 281 -11.34 19.91 -10.23
CA PHE A 281 -11.42 20.24 -11.66
C PHE A 281 -11.45 21.75 -11.91
N LEU A 282 -12.28 22.50 -11.16
CA LEU A 282 -12.37 23.95 -11.28
C LEU A 282 -11.03 24.61 -11.00
N THR A 283 -10.33 24.19 -9.94
CA THR A 283 -9.03 24.73 -9.55
C THR A 283 -7.94 24.36 -10.57
N MET A 284 -7.93 23.13 -11.08
CA MET A 284 -6.89 22.63 -11.99
C MET A 284 -7.05 23.14 -13.43
N GLU A 285 -8.28 23.28 -13.92
CA GLU A 285 -8.54 23.54 -15.34
C GLU A 285 -9.24 24.87 -15.60
N LEU A 286 -9.83 25.51 -14.59
CA LEU A 286 -10.66 26.72 -14.73
C LEU A 286 -10.30 27.82 -13.71
N ASP A 287 -9.08 27.81 -13.18
CA ASP A 287 -8.52 28.81 -12.25
C ASP A 287 -9.29 28.98 -10.92
N GLY A 288 -10.13 28.01 -10.55
CA GLY A 288 -10.99 28.07 -9.37
C GLY A 288 -12.27 28.86 -9.59
N ARG A 289 -12.60 29.25 -10.83
CA ARG A 289 -13.87 29.91 -11.14
C ARG A 289 -15.04 28.98 -10.83
N GLY A 290 -16.01 29.47 -10.04
CA GLY A 290 -17.21 28.73 -9.65
C GLY A 290 -17.05 27.78 -8.45
N ALA A 291 -15.89 27.79 -7.78
CA ALA A 291 -15.68 27.02 -6.56
C ALA A 291 -16.49 27.60 -5.39
N LEU A 292 -17.29 26.77 -4.71
CA LEU A 292 -18.08 27.12 -3.54
C LEU A 292 -18.05 25.95 -2.55
N ASP A 293 -18.20 26.20 -1.23
CA ASP A 293 -18.29 25.11 -0.25
C ASP A 293 -19.42 24.12 -0.56
N ALA A 294 -20.56 24.64 -1.02
CA ALA A 294 -21.72 23.82 -1.39
C ALA A 294 -21.47 22.85 -2.56
N ASN A 295 -20.45 23.08 -3.38
CA ASN A 295 -20.11 22.23 -4.53
C ASN A 295 -18.74 21.52 -4.40
N ARG A 296 -18.14 21.58 -3.20
CA ARG A 296 -16.81 21.06 -2.89
C ARG A 296 -16.66 19.55 -3.11
N ASP A 297 -17.61 18.78 -2.61
CA ASP A 297 -17.60 17.30 -2.67
C ASP A 297 -18.45 16.73 -3.82
N VAL A 298 -18.95 17.60 -4.70
CA VAL A 298 -19.74 17.18 -5.86
C VAL A 298 -18.83 16.48 -6.86
N LEU A 299 -19.18 15.25 -7.22
CA LEU A 299 -18.45 14.49 -8.23
C LEU A 299 -18.76 15.03 -9.63
N LEU A 300 -17.80 14.97 -10.56
CA LEU A 300 -18.01 15.42 -11.93
C LEU A 300 -19.16 14.70 -12.62
N LYS A 301 -19.39 13.42 -12.33
CA LYS A 301 -20.54 12.65 -12.85
C LYS A 301 -21.90 13.23 -12.44
N GLU A 302 -21.98 13.83 -11.25
CA GLU A 302 -23.20 14.51 -10.80
C GLU A 302 -23.30 15.94 -11.34
N PHE A 303 -22.17 16.64 -11.40
CA PHE A 303 -22.11 17.99 -11.95
C PHE A 303 -22.56 18.04 -13.42
N PHE A 304 -22.02 17.19 -14.28
CA PHE A 304 -22.31 17.23 -15.72
C PHE A 304 -23.74 16.80 -16.07
N LYS A 305 -24.46 16.11 -15.16
CA LYS A 305 -25.91 15.85 -15.31
C LYS A 305 -26.74 17.13 -15.22
N ASN A 306 -26.38 18.04 -14.31
CA ASN A 306 -27.08 19.32 -14.16
C ASN A 306 -26.14 20.44 -13.66
N PRO A 307 -25.33 21.06 -14.55
CA PRO A 307 -24.35 22.08 -14.15
C PRO A 307 -24.96 23.31 -13.48
N LYS A 308 -26.18 23.70 -13.89
CA LYS A 308 -26.91 24.87 -13.35
C LYS A 308 -27.28 24.72 -11.87
N LYS A 309 -27.36 23.48 -11.37
CA LYS A 309 -27.62 23.21 -9.95
C LYS A 309 -26.44 23.62 -9.06
N TYR A 310 -25.22 23.49 -9.57
CA TYR A 310 -23.99 23.61 -8.78
C TYR A 310 -23.22 24.90 -9.07
N ILE A 311 -23.48 25.56 -10.20
CA ILE A 311 -22.95 26.88 -10.56
C ILE A 311 -24.16 27.79 -10.84
N CYS A 312 -24.51 28.62 -9.85
CA CYS A 312 -25.67 29.50 -9.92
C CYS A 312 -25.44 30.74 -10.78
N ASP A 313 -24.19 31.19 -10.92
CA ASP A 313 -23.83 32.31 -11.78
C ASP A 313 -23.86 31.87 -13.26
N ALA A 314 -24.84 32.40 -13.99
CA ALA A 314 -25.04 32.08 -15.40
C ALA A 314 -23.91 32.60 -16.29
N GLY A 315 -23.29 33.74 -15.97
CA GLY A 315 -22.18 34.30 -16.72
C GLY A 315 -20.94 33.41 -16.60
N VAL A 316 -20.58 33.05 -15.37
CA VAL A 316 -19.46 32.14 -15.08
C VAL A 316 -19.67 30.78 -15.74
N LEU A 317 -20.87 30.21 -15.65
CA LEU A 317 -21.17 28.93 -16.28
C LEU A 317 -21.06 28.98 -17.82
N ASN A 318 -21.49 30.07 -18.45
CA ASN A 318 -21.39 30.24 -19.90
C ASN A 318 -19.93 30.34 -20.37
N GLU A 319 -19.09 31.08 -19.64
CA GLU A 319 -17.65 31.17 -19.92
C GLU A 319 -16.96 29.81 -19.74
N MET A 320 -17.29 29.08 -18.67
CA MET A 320 -16.79 27.73 -18.45
C MET A 320 -17.17 26.80 -19.61
N GLN A 321 -18.42 26.84 -20.06
CA GLN A 321 -18.90 26.00 -21.16
C GLN A 321 -18.27 26.35 -22.52
N ALA A 322 -17.84 27.59 -22.72
CA ALA A 322 -17.11 28.01 -23.91
C ALA A 322 -15.69 27.39 -23.97
N SER A 323 -15.07 27.12 -22.81
CA SER A 323 -13.72 26.59 -22.70
C SER A 323 -13.55 25.16 -23.26
N ASP A 324 -12.46 24.96 -24.02
CA ASP A 324 -12.09 23.64 -24.54
C ASP A 324 -11.79 22.62 -23.43
N ARG A 325 -11.28 23.09 -22.28
CA ARG A 325 -10.98 22.23 -21.13
C ARG A 325 -12.26 21.62 -20.55
N TYR A 326 -13.31 22.44 -20.45
CA TYR A 326 -14.64 21.99 -20.01
C TYR A 326 -15.25 20.99 -20.99
N LYS A 327 -15.23 21.29 -22.30
CA LYS A 327 -15.79 20.40 -23.33
C LYS A 327 -15.08 19.04 -23.35
N ARG A 328 -13.76 19.03 -23.22
CA ARG A 328 -12.96 17.79 -23.14
C ARG A 328 -13.33 16.98 -21.91
N MET A 329 -13.39 17.63 -20.74
CA MET A 329 -13.74 16.96 -19.48
C MET A 329 -15.16 16.38 -19.51
N LYS A 330 -16.13 17.17 -19.98
CA LYS A 330 -17.52 16.74 -20.13
C LYS A 330 -17.64 15.48 -20.99
N ARG A 331 -16.95 15.44 -22.13
CA ARG A 331 -16.95 14.27 -23.02
C ARG A 331 -16.38 13.04 -22.31
N THR A 332 -15.23 13.18 -21.65
CA THR A 332 -14.59 12.06 -20.92
C THR A 332 -15.48 11.49 -19.81
N VAL A 333 -16.14 12.36 -19.03
CA VAL A 333 -17.06 11.92 -17.97
C VAL A 333 -18.30 11.27 -18.57
N GLN A 334 -18.86 11.84 -19.64
CA GLN A 334 -20.02 11.24 -20.32
C GLN A 334 -19.71 9.87 -20.90
N ASP A 335 -18.57 9.72 -21.58
CA ASP A 335 -18.10 8.43 -22.10
C ASP A 335 -18.01 7.39 -20.97
N GLY A 336 -17.48 7.79 -19.79
CA GLY A 336 -17.41 6.95 -18.59
C GLY A 336 -18.77 6.49 -18.08
N MET A 337 -19.74 7.41 -17.97
CA MET A 337 -21.11 7.08 -17.56
C MET A 337 -21.82 6.17 -18.57
N ASP A 338 -21.62 6.40 -19.87
CA ASP A 338 -22.18 5.59 -20.94
C ASP A 338 -21.60 4.17 -20.91
N MET A 339 -20.29 4.04 -20.64
CA MET A 339 -19.63 2.75 -20.40
C MET A 339 -20.22 2.00 -19.19
N GLU A 340 -20.39 2.66 -18.05
CA GLU A 340 -21.00 2.06 -16.86
C GLU A 340 -22.46 1.61 -17.11
N LYS A 341 -23.22 2.40 -17.88
CA LYS A 341 -24.58 2.07 -18.30
C LYS A 341 -24.59 0.86 -19.23
N ASP A 342 -23.67 0.78 -20.18
CA ASP A 342 -23.56 -0.34 -21.10
C ASP A 342 -23.18 -1.63 -20.39
N VAL A 343 -22.23 -1.56 -19.45
CA VAL A 343 -21.85 -2.73 -18.66
C VAL A 343 -23.04 -3.24 -17.82
N ARG A 344 -23.79 -2.34 -17.16
CA ARG A 344 -25.03 -2.73 -16.46
C ARG A 344 -26.06 -3.39 -17.38
N LYS A 345 -26.20 -2.92 -18.63
CA LYS A 345 -27.10 -3.56 -19.61
C LYS A 345 -26.58 -4.93 -20.05
N LEU A 346 -25.27 -5.06 -20.23
CA LEU A 346 -24.63 -6.32 -20.59
C LEU A 346 -24.82 -7.38 -19.49
N HIS A 347 -24.66 -7.02 -18.22
CA HIS A 347 -24.99 -7.87 -17.08
C HIS A 347 -26.45 -8.34 -17.09
N LYS A 348 -27.41 -7.43 -17.32
CA LYS A 348 -28.83 -7.79 -17.43
C LYS A 348 -29.13 -8.78 -18.56
N ASN A 349 -28.25 -8.85 -19.56
CA ASN A 349 -28.34 -9.77 -20.70
C ASN A 349 -27.43 -11.01 -20.55
N GLY A 350 -26.86 -11.25 -19.35
CA GLY A 350 -25.98 -12.41 -19.07
C GLY A 350 -24.58 -12.32 -19.68
N VAL A 351 -24.15 -11.11 -20.07
CA VAL A 351 -22.81 -10.87 -20.61
C VAL A 351 -21.92 -10.32 -19.51
N ASP A 352 -21.35 -11.23 -18.71
CA ASP A 352 -20.59 -10.86 -17.50
C ASP A 352 -19.07 -10.93 -17.71
N THR A 353 -18.62 -11.73 -18.68
CA THR A 353 -17.20 -11.97 -18.98
C THR A 353 -16.86 -11.64 -20.44
N LEU A 354 -15.57 -11.51 -20.75
CA LEU A 354 -15.08 -11.37 -22.12
C LEU A 354 -15.44 -12.56 -23.00
N LEU A 355 -15.55 -13.77 -22.44
CA LEU A 355 -16.04 -14.96 -23.14
C LEU A 355 -17.50 -14.76 -23.58
N ASN A 356 -18.37 -14.32 -22.66
CA ASN A 356 -19.77 -14.05 -22.98
C ASN A 356 -19.86 -12.92 -24.02
N TRP A 357 -19.00 -11.89 -23.90
CA TRP A 357 -18.90 -10.83 -24.89
C TRP A 357 -18.53 -11.37 -26.28
N LEU A 358 -17.60 -12.33 -26.37
CA LEU A 358 -17.20 -12.91 -27.66
C LEU A 358 -18.35 -13.63 -28.38
N VAL A 359 -19.27 -14.26 -27.66
CA VAL A 359 -20.40 -15.02 -28.23
C VAL A 359 -21.71 -14.23 -28.35
N ALA A 360 -21.87 -13.10 -27.64
CA ALA A 360 -23.12 -12.34 -27.55
C ALA A 360 -23.40 -11.42 -28.76
N ALA A 361 -23.40 -11.95 -29.99
CA ALA A 361 -23.55 -11.18 -31.24
C ALA A 361 -24.81 -10.27 -31.27
N GLY A 362 -25.92 -10.71 -30.68
CA GLY A 362 -27.18 -9.95 -30.66
C GLY A 362 -27.18 -8.74 -29.71
N VAL A 363 -26.39 -8.77 -28.62
CA VAL A 363 -26.38 -7.70 -27.60
C VAL A 363 -25.43 -6.57 -27.97
N LYS A 364 -24.38 -6.85 -28.77
CA LYS A 364 -23.33 -5.90 -29.18
C LYS A 364 -23.85 -4.67 -29.93
N ALA A 365 -24.99 -4.77 -30.60
CA ALA A 365 -25.59 -3.66 -31.34
C ALA A 365 -26.17 -2.56 -30.43
N SER A 366 -26.48 -2.89 -29.17
CA SER A 366 -27.09 -1.98 -28.19
C SER A 366 -26.09 -1.23 -27.30
N VAL A 367 -24.79 -1.51 -27.48
CA VAL A 367 -23.65 -1.00 -26.69
C VAL A 367 -23.03 0.20 -27.40
N HIS A 368 -22.67 1.26 -26.66
CA HIS A 368 -22.01 2.43 -27.22
C HIS A 368 -20.65 2.06 -27.82
N GLY A 369 -20.30 2.73 -28.92
CA GLY A 369 -19.09 2.43 -29.69
C GLY A 369 -17.79 2.52 -28.89
N VAL A 370 -17.74 3.36 -27.84
CA VAL A 370 -16.59 3.45 -26.95
C VAL A 370 -16.44 2.14 -26.17
N THR A 371 -17.45 1.74 -25.39
CA THR A 371 -17.49 0.49 -24.62
C THR A 371 -17.17 -0.73 -25.49
N LYS A 372 -17.78 -0.80 -26.68
CA LYS A 372 -17.56 -1.89 -27.64
C LYS A 372 -16.09 -2.03 -28.05
N ARG A 373 -15.42 -0.91 -28.39
CA ARG A 373 -14.00 -0.92 -28.78
C ARG A 373 -13.10 -1.46 -27.67
N PHE A 374 -13.39 -1.13 -26.42
CA PHE A 374 -12.62 -1.62 -25.27
C PHE A 374 -12.82 -3.11 -25.04
N LEU A 375 -14.07 -3.58 -25.07
CA LEU A 375 -14.37 -5.00 -24.92
C LEU A 375 -13.79 -5.84 -26.07
N ASP A 376 -13.84 -5.34 -27.31
CA ASP A 376 -13.22 -6.02 -28.46
C ASP A 376 -11.68 -6.05 -28.32
N ALA A 377 -11.05 -4.94 -27.91
CA ALA A 377 -9.60 -4.90 -27.69
C ALA A 377 -9.14 -5.82 -26.54
N ALA A 378 -9.89 -5.83 -25.43
CA ALA A 378 -9.62 -6.69 -24.28
C ALA A 378 -9.85 -8.17 -24.63
N ALA A 379 -10.87 -8.48 -25.43
CA ALA A 379 -11.12 -9.83 -25.91
C ALA A 379 -10.03 -10.33 -26.88
N GLU A 380 -9.46 -9.45 -27.71
CA GLU A 380 -8.31 -9.77 -28.56
C GLU A 380 -7.01 -9.91 -27.74
N GLU A 381 -6.80 -9.10 -26.69
CA GLU A 381 -5.71 -9.29 -25.73
C GLU A 381 -5.83 -10.64 -25.00
N ALA A 382 -7.04 -11.01 -24.59
CA ALA A 382 -7.36 -12.30 -23.97
C ALA A 382 -7.12 -13.50 -24.89
N ARG A 383 -7.28 -13.33 -26.20
CA ARG A 383 -7.05 -14.38 -27.21
C ARG A 383 -5.56 -14.64 -27.49
N ASN A 384 -4.67 -13.69 -27.18
CA ASN A 384 -3.24 -13.78 -27.44
C ASN A 384 -2.40 -13.49 -26.18
N PRO A 385 -2.42 -14.36 -25.15
CA PRO A 385 -1.69 -14.10 -23.91
C PRO A 385 -0.18 -14.18 -24.13
N LYS A 386 0.51 -13.03 -24.18
CA LYS A 386 1.98 -12.97 -24.10
C LYS A 386 2.51 -13.08 -22.66
N LYS A 387 1.64 -13.07 -21.64
CA LYS A 387 1.97 -13.26 -20.21
C LYS A 387 0.82 -13.98 -19.51
N SER A 388 1.10 -15.14 -18.91
CA SER A 388 0.13 -15.94 -18.18
C SER A 388 -0.15 -15.35 -16.78
N SER A 389 -1.39 -14.95 -16.54
CA SER A 389 -1.91 -14.53 -15.23
C SER A 389 -3.16 -15.33 -14.85
N ALA A 390 -3.16 -16.62 -15.17
CA ALA A 390 -4.15 -17.54 -14.60
C ALA A 390 -4.00 -17.61 -13.06
N PRO A 391 -5.07 -17.94 -12.31
CA PRO A 391 -4.97 -18.36 -10.92
C PRO A 391 -3.90 -19.45 -10.80
N ARG A 392 -2.86 -19.20 -10.00
CA ARG A 392 -1.82 -20.20 -9.78
C ARG A 392 -2.33 -21.19 -8.75
N TYR A 393 -2.74 -22.37 -9.21
CA TYR A 393 -2.86 -23.53 -8.35
C TYR A 393 -1.52 -23.78 -7.66
N LEU A 394 -1.54 -23.79 -6.34
CA LEU A 394 -0.36 -24.13 -5.56
C LEU A 394 -0.35 -25.64 -5.33
N GLU A 395 0.18 -26.34 -6.33
CA GLU A 395 0.25 -27.80 -6.33
C GLU A 395 0.90 -28.32 -5.04
N GLY A 396 0.26 -29.30 -4.39
CA GLY A 396 0.74 -29.94 -3.16
C GLY A 396 0.74 -29.06 -1.89
N CYS A 397 0.34 -27.78 -1.95
CA CYS A 397 0.23 -26.95 -0.75
C CYS A 397 -0.93 -27.36 0.16
N TYR A 398 -2.04 -27.84 -0.41
CA TYR A 398 -3.18 -28.36 0.38
C TYR A 398 -2.72 -29.55 1.22
N GLU A 399 -2.17 -30.57 0.56
CA GLU A 399 -1.69 -31.79 1.22
C GLU A 399 -0.57 -31.52 2.22
N SER A 400 0.31 -30.56 1.94
CA SER A 400 1.38 -30.18 2.87
C SER A 400 0.85 -29.58 4.18
N VAL A 401 -0.19 -28.74 4.10
CA VAL A 401 -0.83 -28.16 5.30
C VAL A 401 -1.69 -29.20 5.99
N TYR A 402 -2.50 -29.96 5.25
CA TYR A 402 -3.39 -30.98 5.81
C TYR A 402 -2.61 -32.10 6.52
N ASN A 403 -1.52 -32.58 5.92
CA ASN A 403 -0.68 -33.64 6.48
C ASN A 403 0.49 -33.11 7.32
N ALA A 404 0.42 -31.88 7.83
CA ALA A 404 1.49 -31.31 8.66
C ALA A 404 1.80 -32.21 9.86
N ARG A 405 3.09 -32.44 10.10
CA ARG A 405 3.59 -33.38 11.12
C ARG A 405 3.56 -32.74 12.50
N TRP A 406 3.14 -33.52 13.48
CA TRP A 406 3.06 -33.09 14.87
C TRP A 406 4.33 -33.42 15.63
N HIS A 407 4.75 -32.47 16.46
CA HIS A 407 5.75 -32.65 17.50
C HIS A 407 5.30 -31.89 18.74
N HIS A 408 5.86 -32.22 19.89
CA HIS A 408 5.61 -31.50 21.12
C HIS A 408 6.87 -31.42 21.99
N VAL A 409 6.94 -30.39 22.82
CA VAL A 409 8.02 -30.15 23.77
C VAL A 409 7.45 -30.24 25.17
N VAL A 410 8.06 -31.06 26.01
CA VAL A 410 7.66 -31.25 27.41
C VAL A 410 8.77 -30.81 28.34
N GLU A 411 8.38 -30.31 29.50
CA GLU A 411 9.31 -30.03 30.59
C GLU A 411 9.65 -31.35 31.30
N VAL A 412 10.95 -31.63 31.44
CA VAL A 412 11.45 -32.82 32.14
C VAL A 412 12.16 -32.39 33.43
N PRO A 413 11.70 -32.86 34.61
CA PRO A 413 12.34 -32.53 35.88
C PRO A 413 13.77 -33.09 35.92
N GLY A 414 14.75 -32.22 36.17
CA GLY A 414 16.18 -32.56 36.28
C GLY A 414 16.94 -31.58 37.19
N GLY A 415 18.06 -32.03 37.76
CA GLY A 415 18.88 -31.25 38.71
C GLY A 415 19.57 -30.03 38.09
N GLU A 416 19.56 -28.90 38.82
CA GLU A 416 20.07 -27.56 38.47
C GLU A 416 19.46 -26.84 37.25
N GLY A 417 18.42 -27.40 36.64
CA GLY A 417 17.53 -26.68 35.73
C GLY A 417 16.56 -27.60 35.01
N THR A 418 15.28 -27.21 34.88
CA THR A 418 14.30 -28.02 34.15
C THR A 418 14.64 -28.08 32.66
N GLY A 419 14.89 -29.29 32.15
CA GLY A 419 15.21 -29.53 30.75
C GLY A 419 13.94 -29.51 29.88
N MET A 420 14.10 -29.21 28.59
CA MET A 420 13.02 -29.32 27.60
C MET A 420 13.32 -30.51 26.68
N GLU A 421 12.39 -31.46 26.59
CA GLU A 421 12.52 -32.64 25.72
C GLU A 421 11.57 -32.51 24.53
N VAL A 422 12.10 -32.73 23.33
CA VAL A 422 11.33 -32.75 22.07
C VAL A 422 10.88 -34.16 21.77
N ARG A 423 9.59 -34.36 21.55
CA ARG A 423 8.96 -35.64 21.24
C ARG A 423 8.19 -35.55 19.91
N GLU A 424 8.22 -36.63 19.15
CA GLU A 424 7.45 -36.74 17.91
C GLU A 424 5.98 -37.08 18.21
N GLY A 425 5.07 -36.61 17.36
CA GLY A 425 3.65 -36.88 17.45
C GLY A 425 2.87 -35.86 18.28
N LYS A 426 1.55 -36.06 18.33
CA LYS A 426 0.65 -35.28 19.19
C LYS A 426 0.90 -35.63 20.66
N PRO A 427 0.84 -34.65 21.57
CA PRO A 427 0.98 -34.93 23.00
C PRO A 427 -0.17 -35.86 23.47
N PRO A 428 0.10 -36.85 24.34
CA PRO A 428 -0.94 -37.74 24.89
C PRO A 428 -2.01 -36.99 25.66
N GLN A 429 -1.62 -35.91 26.37
CA GLN A 429 -2.52 -35.02 27.08
C GLN A 429 -2.38 -33.59 26.56
N PRO A 430 -3.41 -33.01 25.92
CA PRO A 430 -3.43 -31.61 25.56
C PRO A 430 -3.68 -30.73 26.80
N TRP A 431 -3.51 -29.41 26.65
CA TRP A 431 -3.93 -28.47 27.69
C TRP A 431 -5.41 -28.59 28.01
N THR A 432 -5.74 -28.55 29.28
CA THR A 432 -7.12 -28.49 29.77
C THR A 432 -7.53 -27.05 30.01
N TYR A 433 -8.79 -26.74 29.71
CA TYR A 433 -9.35 -25.41 29.91
C TYR A 433 -10.61 -25.51 30.76
N ARG A 434 -10.83 -24.48 31.58
CA ARG A 434 -12.08 -24.29 32.33
C ARG A 434 -12.81 -23.06 31.78
N ALA A 435 -14.13 -23.17 31.68
CA ALA A 435 -14.97 -22.03 31.31
C ALA A 435 -15.04 -21.04 32.47
N VAL A 436 -14.78 -19.77 32.17
CA VAL A 436 -14.74 -18.67 33.14
C VAL A 436 -15.48 -17.48 32.54
N GLY A 437 -16.77 -17.35 32.85
CA GLY A 437 -17.66 -16.41 32.15
C GLY A 437 -17.84 -16.83 30.70
N GLU A 438 -17.65 -15.89 29.77
CA GLU A 438 -17.64 -16.15 28.30
C GLU A 438 -16.25 -16.52 27.76
N SER A 439 -15.27 -16.74 28.64
CA SER A 439 -13.87 -17.00 28.29
C SER A 439 -13.39 -18.39 28.70
N LEU A 440 -12.23 -18.79 28.19
CA LEU A 440 -11.53 -20.01 28.58
C LEU A 440 -10.22 -19.68 29.29
N GLU A 441 -9.99 -20.28 30.45
CA GLU A 441 -8.71 -20.22 31.17
C GLU A 441 -8.04 -21.58 31.21
N LYS A 442 -6.71 -21.61 31.10
CA LYS A 442 -5.93 -22.83 31.30
C LYS A 442 -6.19 -23.38 32.72
N ASN A 443 -6.42 -24.68 32.82
CA ASN A 443 -6.71 -25.34 34.08
C ASN A 443 -5.47 -26.05 34.61
N ASP A 444 -4.63 -25.32 35.35
CA ASP A 444 -3.36 -25.84 35.88
C ASP A 444 -3.54 -26.89 37.01
N GLY A 445 -4.78 -27.12 37.51
CA GLY A 445 -5.05 -28.01 38.64
C GLY A 445 -5.48 -29.45 38.26
N VAL A 446 -5.60 -29.77 36.97
CA VAL A 446 -6.12 -31.06 36.49
C VAL A 446 -5.01 -31.85 35.78
N GLN A 447 -4.00 -32.28 36.54
CA GLN A 447 -3.08 -33.34 36.12
C GLN A 447 -3.79 -34.69 36.33
N GLN A 448 -4.40 -35.24 35.27
CA GLN A 448 -5.13 -36.51 35.35
C GLN A 448 -4.24 -37.74 35.12
N SER A 449 -2.99 -37.57 34.65
CA SER A 449 -1.98 -38.64 34.65
C SER A 449 -0.61 -38.08 35.01
N GLY A 450 0.32 -38.96 35.38
CA GLY A 450 1.71 -38.63 35.69
C GLY A 450 2.55 -38.14 34.50
N GLU A 451 1.94 -37.75 33.38
CA GLU A 451 2.63 -37.15 32.22
C GLU A 451 2.35 -35.64 32.17
N ALA A 452 3.42 -34.85 32.13
CA ALA A 452 3.29 -33.39 32.10
C ALA A 452 2.65 -32.90 30.78
N PRO A 453 1.75 -31.89 30.84
CA PRO A 453 1.22 -31.27 29.63
C PRO A 453 2.36 -30.64 28.81
N PRO A 454 2.20 -30.52 27.48
CA PRO A 454 3.21 -29.91 26.64
C PRO A 454 3.44 -28.44 27.05
N SER A 455 4.68 -27.99 26.95
CA SER A 455 5.02 -26.56 26.96
C SER A 455 4.83 -25.94 25.57
N LEU A 456 5.03 -26.73 24.51
CA LEU A 456 4.83 -26.28 23.13
C LEU A 456 4.39 -27.45 22.24
N MET A 457 3.47 -27.21 21.32
CA MET A 457 3.23 -28.10 20.18
C MET A 457 3.79 -27.45 18.91
N VAL A 458 4.25 -28.26 17.96
CA VAL A 458 4.76 -27.77 16.68
C VAL A 458 4.15 -28.56 15.54
N LEU A 459 3.61 -27.84 14.57
CA LEU A 459 3.17 -28.38 13.28
C LEU A 459 4.17 -28.02 12.19
N THR A 460 4.71 -29.04 11.53
CA THR A 460 5.69 -28.85 10.45
C THR A 460 5.07 -29.20 9.10
N SER A 461 4.95 -28.20 8.22
CA SER A 461 4.48 -28.32 6.83
C SER A 461 5.66 -28.27 5.87
N ASP A 462 5.81 -29.26 4.98
CA ASP A 462 6.96 -29.36 4.07
C ASP A 462 7.08 -28.18 3.10
N LYS A 463 5.93 -27.66 2.63
CA LYS A 463 5.81 -26.46 1.79
C LYS A 463 5.62 -25.18 2.61
N GLY A 464 5.60 -25.24 3.93
CA GLY A 464 5.38 -24.09 4.82
C GLY A 464 3.90 -23.69 4.93
N TRP A 465 3.67 -22.44 5.32
CA TRP A 465 2.35 -21.90 5.68
C TRP A 465 1.98 -20.67 4.83
N PRO A 466 0.69 -20.30 4.69
CA PRO A 466 0.27 -19.13 3.92
C PRO A 466 1.03 -17.84 4.25
N TYR A 467 1.32 -17.61 5.54
CA TYR A 467 2.11 -16.47 6.00
C TYR A 467 3.49 -16.43 5.32
N THR A 468 4.17 -17.58 5.24
CA THR A 468 5.49 -17.69 4.59
C THR A 468 5.43 -17.62 3.07
N TRP A 469 4.34 -18.10 2.46
CA TRP A 469 4.16 -18.05 1.00
C TRP A 469 4.02 -16.63 0.47
N LYS A 470 3.49 -15.71 1.29
CA LYS A 470 3.35 -14.29 0.94
C LYS A 470 4.71 -13.61 0.81
N TRP A 471 5.66 -13.89 1.70
CA TRP A 471 6.85 -13.06 1.87
C TRP A 471 8.12 -13.54 1.16
N LYS A 472 8.18 -14.76 0.59
CA LYS A 472 9.22 -15.35 -0.31
C LYS A 472 10.73 -15.13 -0.07
N GLU A 473 11.17 -14.26 0.84
CA GLU A 473 12.56 -13.86 1.10
C GLU A 473 13.12 -14.44 2.40
N ASN A 474 12.27 -14.99 3.28
CA ASN A 474 12.72 -15.73 4.45
C ASN A 474 12.84 -17.22 4.12
N LYS A 475 13.95 -17.84 4.52
CA LYS A 475 14.11 -19.30 4.61
C LYS A 475 12.80 -19.88 5.16
N SER A 476 12.06 -20.61 4.33
CA SER A 476 10.70 -21.09 4.60
C SER A 476 10.59 -21.63 6.04
N THR A 477 9.94 -20.87 6.93
CA THR A 477 9.63 -21.35 8.27
C THR A 477 8.54 -22.40 8.12
N ARG A 478 8.96 -23.67 8.17
CA ARG A 478 8.06 -24.83 8.04
C ARG A 478 7.25 -25.09 9.30
N ASP A 479 7.72 -24.56 10.43
CA ASP A 479 7.20 -24.84 11.76
C ASP A 479 6.18 -23.78 12.18
N CYS A 480 5.02 -24.24 12.69
CA CYS A 480 3.99 -23.44 13.33
C CYS A 480 4.00 -23.76 14.82
N HIS A 481 4.34 -22.77 15.65
CA HIS A 481 4.48 -22.92 17.10
C HIS A 481 3.15 -22.69 17.81
N VAL A 482 2.63 -23.71 18.48
CA VAL A 482 1.34 -23.68 19.17
C VAL A 482 1.58 -23.80 20.67
N ASN A 483 1.40 -22.71 21.40
CA ASN A 483 1.37 -22.72 22.86
C ASN A 483 -0.08 -22.81 23.37
N CYS A 484 -0.25 -22.79 24.69
CA CYS A 484 -1.58 -22.85 25.30
C CYS A 484 -2.50 -21.70 24.86
N GLU A 485 -1.99 -20.49 24.65
CA GLU A 485 -2.80 -19.35 24.19
C GLU A 485 -3.25 -19.52 22.74
N VAL A 486 -2.41 -20.07 21.84
CA VAL A 486 -2.82 -20.40 20.47
C VAL A 486 -3.88 -21.51 20.47
N GLU A 487 -3.68 -22.56 21.27
CA GLU A 487 -4.67 -23.65 21.40
C GLU A 487 -6.00 -23.14 21.95
N ARG A 488 -5.97 -22.23 22.92
CA ARG A 488 -7.16 -21.59 23.49
C ARG A 488 -7.99 -20.84 22.44
N VAL A 489 -7.34 -20.11 21.53
CA VAL A 489 -8.02 -19.45 20.40
C VAL A 489 -8.77 -20.48 19.55
N TRP A 490 -8.14 -21.63 19.26
CA TRP A 490 -8.81 -22.71 18.55
C TRP A 490 -9.98 -23.29 19.34
N GLN A 491 -9.86 -23.50 20.66
CA GLN A 491 -10.98 -24.02 21.47
C GLN A 491 -12.21 -23.10 21.43
N ILE A 492 -12.01 -21.78 21.42
CA ILE A 492 -13.10 -20.80 21.26
C ILE A 492 -13.74 -20.94 19.88
N VAL A 493 -12.94 -20.91 18.81
CA VAL A 493 -13.44 -21.06 17.43
C VAL A 493 -14.14 -22.41 17.23
N LYS A 494 -13.62 -23.48 17.82
CA LYS A 494 -14.24 -24.80 17.80
C LYS A 494 -15.61 -24.81 18.50
N GLY A 495 -15.75 -24.08 19.60
CA GLY A 495 -17.03 -23.85 20.26
C GLY A 495 -18.05 -23.20 19.31
N ASP A 496 -17.64 -22.13 18.63
CA ASP A 496 -18.48 -21.42 17.65
C ASP A 496 -18.91 -22.32 16.50
N LEU A 497 -17.98 -23.10 15.95
CA LEU A 497 -18.28 -24.06 14.87
C LEU A 497 -19.22 -25.17 15.35
N THR A 498 -19.06 -25.63 16.58
CA THR A 498 -19.93 -26.67 17.15
C THR A 498 -21.36 -26.15 17.32
N GLU A 499 -21.51 -24.93 17.84
CA GLU A 499 -22.80 -24.24 17.95
C GLU A 499 -23.43 -24.06 16.56
N TRP A 500 -22.66 -23.53 15.60
CA TRP A 500 -23.10 -23.32 14.22
C TRP A 500 -23.54 -24.61 13.52
N PHE A 501 -22.84 -25.74 13.76
CA PHE A 501 -23.11 -27.02 13.09
C PHE A 501 -24.15 -27.92 13.78
N SER A 502 -24.65 -27.55 14.96
CA SER A 502 -25.59 -28.37 15.74
C SER A 502 -27.06 -28.03 15.46
N ILE A 503 -27.34 -26.82 14.96
CA ILE A 503 -28.70 -26.31 14.82
C ILE A 503 -29.33 -26.84 13.52
N HIS A 504 -30.19 -27.86 13.63
CA HIS A 504 -30.95 -28.43 12.53
C HIS A 504 -32.17 -27.55 12.18
N GLY A 505 -31.95 -26.43 11.50
CA GLY A 505 -33.01 -25.72 10.78
C GLY A 505 -33.72 -24.56 11.49
N GLU A 506 -33.13 -23.92 12.49
CA GLU A 506 -33.56 -22.57 12.88
C GLU A 506 -32.90 -21.52 11.98
N ALA A 507 -33.72 -20.65 11.40
CA ALA A 507 -33.32 -19.70 10.35
C ALA A 507 -32.53 -18.48 10.85
N ASP A 508 -32.26 -18.38 12.17
CA ASP A 508 -31.86 -17.11 12.81
C ASP A 508 -30.46 -17.12 13.46
N PHE A 509 -29.62 -18.15 13.25
CA PHE A 509 -28.27 -18.17 13.81
C PHE A 509 -27.20 -17.69 12.82
N GLU A 510 -26.66 -16.49 13.05
CA GLU A 510 -25.52 -15.95 12.31
C GLU A 510 -24.19 -16.50 12.87
N PRO A 511 -23.28 -17.01 12.02
CA PRO A 511 -21.98 -17.50 12.49
C PRO A 511 -21.16 -16.37 13.13
N LYS A 512 -20.59 -16.65 14.29
CA LYS A 512 -19.86 -15.66 15.09
C LYS A 512 -18.65 -15.10 14.33
N GLN A 513 -18.52 -13.78 14.41
CA GLN A 513 -17.39 -13.02 13.89
C GLN A 513 -16.42 -12.77 15.05
N ARG A 514 -15.19 -13.27 14.96
CA ARG A 514 -14.18 -13.17 16.01
C ARG A 514 -13.11 -12.15 15.69
N LEU A 515 -12.64 -11.44 16.70
CA LEU A 515 -11.53 -10.48 16.59
C LEU A 515 -10.40 -10.88 17.54
N LEU A 516 -9.30 -11.38 16.99
CA LEU A 516 -8.12 -11.79 17.74
C LEU A 516 -7.19 -10.60 17.99
N ILE A 517 -7.17 -10.16 19.24
CA ILE A 517 -6.34 -9.04 19.73
C ILE A 517 -5.16 -9.61 20.52
N GLY A 518 -3.97 -9.09 20.27
CA GLY A 518 -2.79 -9.40 21.08
C GLY A 518 -1.59 -8.57 20.66
N THR A 519 -0.53 -8.60 21.44
CA THR A 519 0.69 -7.81 21.20
C THR A 519 1.24 -8.03 19.77
N PRO A 520 1.71 -6.99 19.06
CA PRO A 520 2.38 -7.17 17.77
C PRO A 520 3.60 -8.10 17.90
N GLY A 521 3.87 -8.92 16.89
CA GLY A 521 5.06 -9.78 16.86
C GLY A 521 4.96 -11.09 17.65
N ILE A 522 3.85 -11.39 18.34
CA ILE A 522 3.67 -12.65 19.09
C ILE A 522 3.29 -13.88 18.22
N GLY A 523 3.23 -13.71 16.89
CA GLY A 523 2.89 -14.80 15.98
C GLY A 523 1.39 -15.03 15.77
N LYS A 524 0.51 -14.03 15.93
CA LYS A 524 -0.94 -14.24 15.71
C LYS A 524 -1.28 -14.75 14.31
N SER A 525 -0.71 -14.15 13.27
CA SER A 525 -0.92 -14.63 11.90
C SER A 525 -0.08 -15.89 11.61
N MET A 526 1.22 -15.80 11.88
CA MET A 526 2.19 -16.88 11.62
C MET A 526 1.85 -18.20 12.33
N ASN A 527 1.42 -18.14 13.59
CA ASN A 527 1.13 -19.30 14.43
C ASN A 527 -0.37 -19.52 14.59
N ALA A 528 -1.11 -18.57 15.19
CA ALA A 528 -2.53 -18.80 15.47
C ALA A 528 -3.36 -18.94 14.19
N GLY A 529 -3.16 -18.08 13.19
CA GLY A 529 -3.82 -18.20 11.89
C GLY A 529 -3.48 -19.51 11.17
N SER A 530 -2.20 -19.90 11.14
CA SER A 530 -1.77 -21.18 10.57
C SER A 530 -2.36 -22.39 11.28
N TYR A 531 -2.43 -22.34 12.61
CA TYR A 531 -3.01 -23.40 13.42
C TYR A 531 -4.53 -23.52 13.22
N LEU A 532 -5.23 -22.39 13.19
CA LEU A 532 -6.65 -22.33 12.85
C LEU A 532 -6.91 -22.91 11.47
N LEU A 533 -6.11 -22.54 10.46
CA LEU A 533 -6.21 -23.11 9.13
C LEU A 533 -6.06 -24.64 9.17
N TYR A 534 -5.01 -25.15 9.82
CA TYR A 534 -4.80 -26.59 9.97
C TYR A 534 -6.05 -27.27 10.55
N GLN A 535 -6.57 -26.73 11.65
CA GLN A 535 -7.72 -27.30 12.34
C GLN A 535 -9.02 -27.22 11.51
N LEU A 536 -9.29 -26.10 10.84
CA LEU A 536 -10.46 -25.91 9.97
C LEU A 536 -10.47 -26.87 8.77
N LEU A 537 -9.28 -27.19 8.22
CA LEU A 537 -9.17 -28.18 7.16
C LEU A 537 -9.54 -29.59 7.64
N HIS A 538 -9.38 -29.89 8.93
CA HIS A 538 -9.77 -31.16 9.55
C HIS A 538 -11.23 -31.22 10.04
N CYS A 539 -11.97 -30.10 9.98
CA CYS A 539 -13.42 -30.12 10.20
C CYS A 539 -14.16 -30.92 9.12
N ASP A 540 -15.41 -31.32 9.37
CA ASP A 540 -16.24 -32.01 8.38
C ASP A 540 -16.37 -31.20 7.08
N ALA A 541 -15.91 -31.77 5.96
CA ALA A 541 -15.92 -31.14 4.64
C ALA A 541 -17.34 -30.89 4.10
N LYS A 542 -18.36 -31.60 4.59
CA LYS A 542 -19.76 -31.36 4.22
C LYS A 542 -20.33 -30.11 4.89
N LYS A 543 -19.89 -29.83 6.12
CA LYS A 543 -20.34 -28.67 6.90
C LYS A 543 -19.51 -27.43 6.60
N LEU A 544 -18.22 -27.60 6.35
CA LEU A 544 -17.27 -26.55 6.00
C LEU A 544 -16.45 -26.96 4.77
N GLN A 545 -16.78 -26.39 3.62
CA GLN A 545 -16.21 -26.75 2.32
C GLN A 545 -14.98 -25.92 1.96
N VAL A 546 -14.92 -24.67 2.41
CA VAL A 546 -13.87 -23.72 2.01
C VAL A 546 -13.24 -23.05 3.23
N VAL A 547 -11.91 -22.89 3.21
CA VAL A 547 -11.20 -22.03 4.18
C VAL A 547 -10.39 -20.99 3.41
N ALA A 548 -10.62 -19.72 3.67
CA ALA A 548 -9.91 -18.62 3.03
C ALA A 548 -8.96 -17.95 4.03
N TYR A 549 -7.69 -17.79 3.64
CA TYR A 549 -6.69 -17.04 4.42
C TYR A 549 -6.26 -15.81 3.63
N SER A 550 -6.62 -14.63 4.10
CA SER A 550 -6.33 -13.35 3.45
C SER A 550 -5.35 -12.49 4.26
N PHE A 551 -4.51 -11.72 3.55
CA PHE A 551 -3.52 -10.83 4.13
C PHE A 551 -3.69 -9.40 3.61
N GLY A 552 -4.41 -8.56 4.36
CA GLY A 552 -4.55 -7.12 4.15
C GLY A 552 -5.08 -6.72 2.78
N GLY A 553 -5.92 -7.57 2.16
CA GLY A 553 -6.47 -7.33 0.82
C GLY A 553 -5.46 -7.49 -0.33
N SER A 554 -4.19 -7.79 -0.08
CA SER A 554 -3.19 -7.94 -1.15
C SER A 554 -3.14 -9.36 -1.71
N THR A 555 -3.38 -10.37 -0.88
CA THR A 555 -3.24 -11.79 -1.26
C THR A 555 -4.17 -12.64 -0.43
N MET A 556 -4.87 -13.56 -1.08
CA MET A 556 -5.75 -14.53 -0.45
C MET A 556 -5.45 -15.94 -0.96
N TYR A 557 -5.41 -16.90 -0.05
CA TYR A 557 -5.28 -18.31 -0.34
C TYR A 557 -6.59 -19.00 0.01
N VAL A 558 -7.23 -19.61 -0.98
CA VAL A 558 -8.47 -20.35 -0.79
C VAL A 558 -8.18 -21.83 -0.84
N PHE A 559 -8.53 -22.53 0.24
CA PHE A 559 -8.42 -23.97 0.38
C PHE A 559 -9.80 -24.57 0.12
N ASP A 560 -9.93 -25.25 -1.01
CA ASP A 560 -11.12 -26.02 -1.34
C ASP A 560 -10.93 -27.45 -0.84
N LYS A 561 -11.78 -27.88 0.09
CA LYS A 561 -11.69 -29.20 0.73
C LYS A 561 -12.30 -30.31 -0.12
N ALA A 562 -13.17 -29.99 -1.08
CA ALA A 562 -13.79 -30.97 -1.96
C ALA A 562 -12.80 -31.45 -3.02
N ILE A 563 -12.08 -30.52 -3.66
CA ILE A 563 -11.06 -30.85 -4.66
C ILE A 563 -9.63 -30.89 -4.10
N LYS A 564 -9.46 -30.60 -2.80
CA LYS A 564 -8.16 -30.57 -2.10
C LYS A 564 -7.12 -29.69 -2.79
N ALA A 565 -7.54 -28.47 -3.18
CA ALA A 565 -6.69 -27.53 -3.91
C ALA A 565 -6.51 -26.22 -3.14
N VAL A 566 -5.37 -25.56 -3.40
CA VAL A 566 -5.12 -24.19 -2.92
C VAL A 566 -5.01 -23.26 -4.12
N THR A 567 -5.87 -22.25 -4.14
CA THR A 567 -5.85 -21.21 -5.17
C THR A 567 -5.37 -19.90 -4.55
N ARG A 568 -4.36 -19.29 -5.17
CA ARG A 568 -3.82 -17.99 -4.75
C ARG A 568 -4.40 -16.87 -5.60
N TYR A 569 -5.09 -15.95 -4.93
CA TYR A 569 -5.60 -14.69 -5.48
C TYR A 569 -4.70 -13.54 -5.02
N VAL A 570 -4.42 -12.61 -5.93
CA VAL A 570 -3.63 -11.41 -5.67
C VAL A 570 -4.50 -10.21 -6.04
N GLY A 571 -4.65 -9.26 -5.11
CA GLY A 571 -5.53 -8.10 -5.25
C GLY A 571 -6.84 -8.21 -4.46
N GLY A 572 -7.32 -7.06 -3.97
CA GLY A 572 -8.45 -6.96 -3.04
C GLY A 572 -9.80 -7.23 -3.71
N GLU A 573 -10.02 -6.72 -4.92
CA GLU A 573 -11.30 -6.89 -5.63
C GLU A 573 -11.50 -8.33 -6.10
N ALA A 574 -10.50 -8.92 -6.77
CA ALA A 574 -10.58 -10.29 -7.29
C ALA A 574 -10.77 -11.34 -6.17
N SER A 575 -10.20 -11.11 -4.99
CA SER A 575 -10.40 -11.98 -3.84
C SER A 575 -11.82 -11.87 -3.25
N GLN A 576 -12.40 -10.68 -3.25
CA GLN A 576 -13.77 -10.46 -2.76
C GLN A 576 -14.80 -11.04 -3.72
N GLU A 577 -14.67 -10.78 -5.02
CA GLU A 577 -15.58 -11.30 -6.05
C GLU A 577 -15.64 -12.83 -6.01
N PHE A 578 -14.49 -13.49 -5.90
CA PHE A 578 -14.45 -14.96 -5.82
C PHE A 578 -15.15 -15.52 -4.57
N LEU A 579 -14.98 -14.89 -3.40
CA LEU A 579 -15.72 -15.31 -2.20
C LEU A 579 -17.22 -15.07 -2.35
N CYS A 580 -17.64 -13.98 -3.00
CA CYS A 580 -19.04 -13.74 -3.34
C CYS A 580 -19.60 -14.85 -4.24
N GLU A 581 -18.84 -15.30 -5.24
CA GLU A 581 -19.23 -16.40 -6.11
C GLU A 581 -19.39 -17.73 -5.36
N LEU A 582 -18.45 -18.06 -4.46
CA LEU A 582 -18.53 -19.29 -3.67
C LEU A 582 -19.76 -19.27 -2.74
N TRP A 583 -20.03 -18.12 -2.13
CA TRP A 583 -21.24 -17.93 -1.32
C TRP A 583 -22.52 -18.03 -2.16
N GLN A 584 -22.59 -17.40 -3.35
CA GLN A 584 -23.75 -17.51 -4.24
C GLN A 584 -24.01 -18.94 -4.71
N ARG A 585 -22.99 -19.81 -4.73
CA ARG A 585 -23.12 -21.25 -5.00
C ARG A 585 -23.62 -22.05 -3.79
N GLY A 586 -23.91 -21.39 -2.67
CA GLY A 586 -24.38 -22.01 -1.44
C GLY A 586 -23.28 -22.74 -0.67
N MET A 587 -22.00 -22.40 -0.90
CA MET A 587 -20.90 -23.06 -0.19
C MET A 587 -20.72 -22.47 1.21
N ASN A 588 -20.45 -23.33 2.18
CA ASN A 588 -20.09 -22.92 3.54
C ASN A 588 -18.58 -22.81 3.68
N GLY A 589 -18.11 -21.69 4.24
CA GLY A 589 -16.69 -21.49 4.46
C GLY A 589 -16.34 -20.68 5.70
N TYR A 590 -15.04 -20.55 5.93
CA TYR A 590 -14.47 -19.82 7.07
C TYR A 590 -13.34 -18.92 6.60
N VAL A 591 -13.30 -17.67 7.09
CA VAL A 591 -12.30 -16.67 6.69
C VAL A 591 -11.35 -16.35 7.83
N ILE A 592 -10.04 -16.45 7.57
CA ILE A 592 -8.97 -15.94 8.41
C ILE A 592 -8.43 -14.68 7.74
N TYR A 593 -8.61 -13.52 8.37
CA TYR A 593 -8.23 -12.23 7.79
C TYR A 593 -7.13 -11.55 8.61
N ASP A 594 -5.91 -11.48 8.09
CA ASP A 594 -4.77 -10.79 8.70
C ASP A 594 -4.72 -9.32 8.23
N VAL A 595 -4.85 -8.38 9.16
CA VAL A 595 -4.91 -6.93 8.87
C VAL A 595 -3.50 -6.34 8.77
N THR A 596 -2.99 -6.16 7.54
CA THR A 596 -1.63 -5.61 7.31
C THR A 596 -1.55 -4.14 6.87
N GLU A 597 -2.65 -3.50 6.46
CA GLU A 597 -2.68 -2.08 6.03
C GLU A 597 -3.72 -1.25 6.81
N LYS A 598 -3.59 0.09 6.75
CA LYS A 598 -4.60 1.04 7.24
C LYS A 598 -5.85 0.92 6.36
N GLY A 599 -6.92 0.28 6.83
CA GLY A 599 -8.10 0.06 5.98
C GLY A 599 -9.37 -0.29 6.75
N LYS A 600 -10.49 0.28 6.29
CA LYS A 600 -11.84 0.09 6.83
C LYS A 600 -12.26 -1.39 6.81
N PRO A 601 -13.01 -1.87 7.82
CA PRO A 601 -13.85 -3.04 7.68
C PRO A 601 -15.03 -2.78 6.73
N ALA A 602 -15.66 -3.87 6.30
CA ALA A 602 -17.12 -3.97 6.11
C ALA A 602 -17.75 -3.89 4.71
N CYS A 603 -17.11 -3.44 3.62
CA CYS A 603 -17.72 -3.63 2.28
C CYS A 603 -17.24 -4.89 1.55
N CYS A 604 -16.05 -5.38 1.87
CA CYS A 604 -15.36 -6.46 1.18
C CYS A 604 -15.99 -7.87 1.39
N PHE A 605 -16.78 -8.02 2.45
CA PHE A 605 -17.25 -9.31 2.96
C PHE A 605 -18.75 -9.26 3.34
N ALA A 606 -19.48 -8.23 2.90
CA ALA A 606 -20.91 -8.09 3.15
C ALA A 606 -21.75 -9.33 2.76
N PRO A 607 -21.44 -10.08 1.67
CA PRO A 607 -22.13 -11.34 1.39
C PRO A 607 -21.64 -12.55 2.20
N THR A 608 -20.53 -12.44 2.95
CA THR A 608 -20.00 -13.55 3.79
C THR A 608 -20.38 -13.44 5.27
N SER A 609 -21.36 -12.62 5.64
CA SER A 609 -21.93 -12.61 7.01
C SER A 609 -22.48 -13.98 7.44
N GLN A 610 -22.74 -14.86 6.47
CA GLN A 610 -23.14 -16.25 6.67
C GLN A 610 -21.97 -17.24 6.76
N TRP A 611 -20.72 -16.76 6.74
CA TRP A 611 -19.51 -17.56 6.98
C TRP A 611 -18.89 -17.16 8.32
N GLY A 612 -18.28 -18.14 9.01
CA GLY A 612 -17.46 -17.85 10.19
C GLY A 612 -16.22 -17.04 9.80
N MET A 613 -15.81 -16.10 10.64
CA MET A 613 -14.63 -15.29 10.38
C MET A 613 -13.83 -15.05 11.65
N ILE A 614 -12.51 -15.02 11.50
CA ILE A 614 -11.62 -14.45 12.50
C ILE A 614 -10.70 -13.41 11.87
N VAL A 615 -10.71 -12.22 12.46
CA VAL A 615 -9.81 -11.14 12.11
C VAL A 615 -8.60 -11.19 13.05
N VAL A 616 -7.42 -11.33 12.47
CA VAL A 616 -6.13 -11.29 13.15
C VAL A 616 -5.54 -9.90 12.97
N ALA A 617 -5.57 -9.07 14.03
CA ALA A 617 -5.19 -7.66 13.93
C ALA A 617 -4.08 -7.25 14.92
N SER A 618 -3.26 -6.26 14.53
CA SER A 618 -2.33 -5.56 15.45
C SER A 618 -3.06 -4.46 16.23
N PRO A 619 -2.85 -4.25 17.56
CA PRO A 619 -3.62 -3.38 18.49
C PRO A 619 -3.77 -1.88 18.15
N ASN A 620 -3.49 -1.49 16.90
CA ASN A 620 -3.85 -0.19 16.34
C ASN A 620 -5.38 0.10 16.33
N VAL A 621 -5.82 0.97 17.25
CA VAL A 621 -7.23 1.38 17.52
C VAL A 621 -8.03 1.78 16.27
N ARG A 622 -7.41 2.39 15.24
CA ARG A 622 -8.15 2.79 14.01
C ARG A 622 -8.77 1.59 13.28
N ASN A 623 -8.21 0.40 13.47
CA ASN A 623 -8.76 -0.82 12.90
C ASN A 623 -9.86 -1.41 13.80
N TYR A 624 -9.75 -1.34 15.14
CA TYR A 624 -10.65 -2.02 16.09
C TYR A 624 -12.02 -1.41 16.25
N ASP A 625 -12.08 -0.09 16.50
CA ASP A 625 -13.34 0.57 16.82
C ASP A 625 -14.35 0.38 15.69
N ASN A 626 -13.86 0.36 14.44
CA ASN A 626 -14.68 0.08 13.28
C ASN A 626 -15.15 -1.39 13.22
N TRP A 627 -14.31 -2.38 13.53
CA TRP A 627 -14.70 -3.80 13.49
C TRP A 627 -15.72 -4.15 14.57
N GLU A 628 -15.53 -3.64 15.78
CA GLU A 628 -16.43 -3.91 16.90
C GLU A 628 -17.80 -3.25 16.71
N THR A 629 -17.82 -2.00 16.23
CA THR A 629 -19.07 -1.26 16.03
C THR A 629 -19.83 -1.67 14.77
N GLN A 630 -19.15 -2.02 13.68
CA GLN A 630 -19.81 -2.34 12.39
C GLN A 630 -20.15 -3.82 12.23
N VAL A 631 -19.36 -4.73 12.81
CA VAL A 631 -19.47 -6.19 12.55
C VAL A 631 -19.90 -6.96 13.82
N ARG A 632 -20.14 -6.28 14.95
CA ARG A 632 -20.50 -6.89 16.24
C ARG A 632 -19.55 -8.02 16.66
N ALA A 633 -18.27 -7.91 16.28
CA ALA A 633 -17.31 -9.00 16.46
C ALA A 633 -16.98 -9.22 17.95
N GLU A 634 -17.04 -10.46 18.40
CA GLU A 634 -16.65 -10.85 19.75
C GLU A 634 -15.12 -10.98 19.85
N ARG A 635 -14.54 -10.45 20.93
CA ARG A 635 -13.09 -10.35 21.10
C ARG A 635 -12.50 -11.65 21.66
N ILE A 636 -11.29 -11.96 21.20
CA ILE A 636 -10.40 -12.96 21.80
C ILE A 636 -9.09 -12.26 22.13
N ILE A 637 -8.71 -12.20 23.41
CA ILE A 637 -7.46 -11.59 23.87
C ILE A 637 -6.39 -12.67 24.02
N MET A 638 -5.41 -12.66 23.11
CA MET A 638 -4.26 -13.57 23.14
C MET A 638 -3.12 -12.93 23.93
N ASN A 639 -2.74 -13.57 25.04
CA ASN A 639 -1.57 -13.15 25.82
C ASN A 639 -0.26 -13.40 25.06
N CYS A 640 0.80 -12.69 25.46
CA CYS A 640 2.16 -13.07 25.06
C CYS A 640 2.51 -14.47 25.60
N PRO A 641 3.38 -15.22 24.90
CA PRO A 641 3.99 -16.43 25.45
C PRO A 641 4.63 -16.19 26.82
N ASP A 642 4.63 -17.21 27.67
CA ASP A 642 5.34 -17.19 28.94
C ASP A 642 6.83 -17.61 28.80
N GLU A 643 7.58 -17.59 29.90
CA GLU A 643 9.00 -17.96 29.90
C GLU A 643 9.22 -19.40 29.38
N MET A 644 8.32 -20.32 29.74
CA MET A 644 8.42 -21.73 29.43
C MET A 644 8.05 -22.01 27.96
N ASP A 645 7.06 -21.31 27.42
CA ASP A 645 6.73 -21.31 26.01
C ASP A 645 7.95 -20.91 25.16
N VAL A 646 8.61 -19.80 25.53
CA VAL A 646 9.80 -19.28 24.82
C VAL A 646 10.98 -20.25 24.96
N LYS A 647 11.21 -20.80 26.15
CA LYS A 647 12.25 -21.79 26.39
C LYS A 647 12.02 -23.07 25.57
N ALA A 648 10.77 -23.51 25.44
CA ALA A 648 10.40 -24.64 24.58
C ALA A 648 10.63 -24.33 23.10
N MET A 649 10.37 -23.09 22.65
CA MET A 649 10.72 -22.65 21.29
C MET A 649 12.24 -22.70 21.04
N CYS A 650 13.07 -22.26 22.01
CA CYS A 650 14.54 -22.39 21.93
C CYS A 650 14.96 -23.86 21.77
N ALA A 651 14.41 -24.75 22.60
CA ALA A 651 14.70 -26.18 22.53
C ALA A 651 14.32 -26.77 21.17
N TRP A 652 13.15 -26.43 20.64
CA TRP A 652 12.72 -26.87 19.32
C TRP A 652 13.62 -26.35 18.18
N MET A 653 13.99 -25.06 18.22
CA MET A 653 14.85 -24.45 17.20
C MET A 653 16.26 -25.06 17.17
N LYS A 654 16.71 -25.60 18.31
CA LYS A 654 18.04 -26.20 18.51
C LYS A 654 17.95 -27.72 18.76
N ARG A 655 16.87 -28.36 18.33
CA ARG A 655 16.60 -29.79 18.57
C ARG A 655 17.66 -30.73 17.98
N ASP A 656 18.27 -30.34 16.87
CA ASP A 656 19.30 -31.12 16.16
C ASP A 656 20.72 -30.80 16.65
N GLU A 657 20.85 -29.96 17.68
CA GLU A 657 22.10 -29.45 18.23
C GLU A 657 22.37 -30.01 19.63
N THR A 658 23.57 -29.77 20.17
CA THR A 658 23.95 -30.22 21.52
C THR A 658 23.17 -29.50 22.62
N ALA A 659 23.03 -30.15 23.79
CA ALA A 659 22.40 -29.54 24.97
C ALA A 659 23.06 -28.20 25.36
N GLU A 660 24.37 -28.05 25.17
CA GLU A 660 25.11 -26.80 25.38
C GLU A 660 24.61 -25.68 24.46
N LYS A 661 24.43 -25.94 23.16
CA LYS A 661 23.90 -24.96 22.20
C LYS A 661 22.43 -24.62 22.48
N GLN A 662 21.65 -25.55 22.99
CA GLN A 662 20.29 -25.27 23.45
C GLN A 662 20.29 -24.33 24.67
N ALA A 663 21.19 -24.57 25.63
CA ALA A 663 21.36 -23.72 26.80
C ALA A 663 21.88 -22.32 26.45
N GLU A 664 22.83 -22.22 25.51
CA GLU A 664 23.34 -20.94 25.00
C GLU A 664 22.23 -20.13 24.31
N CYS A 665 21.45 -20.77 23.44
CA CYS A 665 20.28 -20.16 22.80
C CYS A 665 19.28 -19.63 23.83
N TRP A 666 18.97 -20.43 24.86
CA TRP A 666 18.09 -20.01 25.93
C TRP A 666 18.65 -18.83 26.72
N LYS A 667 19.94 -18.85 27.06
CA LYS A 667 20.61 -17.76 27.78
C LYS A 667 20.50 -16.44 27.01
N GLU A 668 20.83 -16.46 25.72
CA GLU A 668 20.75 -15.28 24.86
C GLU A 668 19.30 -14.76 24.72
N VAL A 669 18.35 -15.66 24.46
CA VAL A 669 16.94 -15.29 24.31
C VAL A 669 16.35 -14.77 25.62
N LYS A 670 16.74 -15.32 26.77
CA LYS A 670 16.33 -14.85 28.10
C LYS A 670 16.81 -13.42 28.35
N GLU A 671 18.08 -13.12 28.06
CA GLU A 671 18.64 -11.76 28.19
C GLU A 671 17.91 -10.74 27.30
N ARG A 672 17.53 -11.14 26.08
CA ARG A 672 16.74 -10.30 25.17
C ARG A 672 15.32 -10.12 25.69
N MET A 673 14.67 -11.19 26.15
CA MET A 673 13.33 -11.19 26.72
C MET A 673 13.22 -10.26 27.94
N ASP A 674 14.25 -10.22 28.78
CA ASP A 674 14.30 -9.30 29.92
C ASP A 674 14.26 -7.82 29.50
N LYS A 675 14.72 -7.49 28.29
CA LYS A 675 14.71 -6.13 27.74
C LYS A 675 13.43 -5.83 26.97
N VAL A 676 13.09 -6.65 25.97
CA VAL A 676 12.02 -6.38 24.99
C VAL A 676 10.73 -7.19 25.21
N GLY A 677 10.68 -8.01 26.25
CA GLY A 677 9.55 -8.88 26.56
C GLY A 677 9.53 -10.20 25.76
N PRO A 678 8.61 -11.13 26.08
CA PRO A 678 8.48 -12.41 25.39
C PRO A 678 7.77 -12.26 24.04
N ILE A 679 8.40 -11.54 23.10
CA ILE A 679 7.89 -11.31 21.75
C ILE A 679 8.80 -12.03 20.75
N PRO A 680 8.41 -13.21 20.24
CA PRO A 680 9.22 -14.02 19.32
C PRO A 680 9.91 -13.24 18.20
N ARG A 681 9.21 -12.28 17.56
CA ARG A 681 9.77 -11.43 16.51
C ARG A 681 11.05 -10.69 16.92
N HIS A 682 11.13 -10.24 18.17
CA HIS A 682 12.22 -9.39 18.66
C HIS A 682 13.25 -10.13 19.50
N ILE A 683 12.97 -11.36 19.95
CA ILE A 683 13.90 -12.11 20.82
C ILE A 683 14.73 -13.14 20.05
N PHE A 684 14.22 -13.70 18.94
CA PHE A 684 14.94 -14.73 18.17
C PHE A 684 15.87 -14.17 17.10
N ASP A 685 15.61 -12.96 16.58
CA ASP A 685 16.45 -12.30 15.57
C ASP A 685 17.25 -11.15 16.20
N ALA A 686 18.58 -11.18 16.03
CA ALA A 686 19.48 -10.20 16.64
C ALA A 686 19.28 -8.78 16.07
N ASN A 687 18.97 -8.65 14.78
CA ASN A 687 18.78 -7.36 14.14
C ASN A 687 17.44 -6.75 14.54
N GLU A 688 16.37 -7.55 14.57
CA GLU A 688 15.05 -7.12 15.07
C GLU A 688 15.12 -6.78 16.56
N PHE A 689 15.91 -7.51 17.35
CA PHE A 689 16.19 -7.19 18.75
C PHE A 689 16.84 -5.82 18.89
N ILE A 690 17.92 -5.55 18.16
CA ILE A 690 18.66 -4.27 18.20
C ILE A 690 17.74 -3.13 17.77
N ALA A 691 17.04 -3.28 16.65
CA ALA A 691 16.14 -2.27 16.13
C ALA A 691 15.01 -1.96 17.11
N HIS A 692 14.39 -2.99 17.71
CA HIS A 692 13.31 -2.79 18.68
C HIS A 692 13.82 -2.22 20.01
N SER A 693 15.01 -2.61 20.46
CA SER A 693 15.64 -2.05 21.66
C SER A 693 15.93 -0.56 21.50
N ALA A 694 16.53 -0.15 20.38
CA ALA A 694 16.74 1.27 20.06
C ALA A 694 15.40 2.02 20.01
N ALA A 695 14.39 1.40 19.38
CA ALA A 695 13.06 1.97 19.28
C ALA A 695 12.38 2.15 20.66
N ILE A 696 12.66 1.28 21.64
CA ILE A 696 12.22 1.40 23.04
C ILE A 696 12.92 2.58 23.72
N GLU A 697 14.24 2.71 23.59
CA GLU A 697 14.98 3.83 24.18
C GLU A 697 14.52 5.18 23.58
N ASP A 698 14.37 5.26 22.26
CA ASP A 698 13.77 6.43 21.59
C ASP A 698 12.37 6.76 22.14
N ALA A 699 11.57 5.73 22.41
CA ALA A 699 10.25 5.91 22.97
C ALA A 699 10.29 6.39 24.42
N LEU A 700 11.24 5.91 25.24
CA LEU A 700 11.45 6.39 26.60
C LEU A 700 11.92 7.86 26.61
N ASP A 701 12.86 8.24 25.74
CA ASP A 701 13.34 9.62 25.60
C ASP A 701 12.27 10.59 25.08
N GLY A 702 11.32 10.06 24.30
CA GLY A 702 10.16 10.79 23.80
C GLY A 702 9.11 11.14 24.87
N ILE A 703 9.14 10.50 26.05
CA ILE A 703 8.19 10.76 27.14
C ILE A 703 8.56 12.08 27.83
N LYS A 704 8.01 13.21 27.35
CA LYS A 704 8.34 14.57 27.83
C LYS A 704 7.31 15.22 28.78
N SER A 705 6.17 14.59 29.12
CA SER A 705 5.07 15.24 29.88
C SER A 705 4.37 14.36 30.93
N ARG A 706 3.63 15.01 31.85
CA ARG A 706 2.71 14.39 32.85
C ARG A 706 1.65 13.47 32.24
N ASP A 707 1.36 13.56 30.94
CA ASP A 707 0.43 12.63 30.28
C ASP A 707 1.04 11.24 30.07
N GLY A 708 2.37 11.14 30.02
CA GLY A 708 3.10 9.88 30.02
C GLY A 708 2.76 9.01 31.23
N GLU A 709 2.64 9.63 32.40
CA GLU A 709 2.39 8.94 33.68
C GLU A 709 0.99 8.32 33.69
N LYS A 710 -0.02 9.01 33.15
CA LYS A 710 -1.39 8.51 32.94
C LYS A 710 -1.44 7.30 32.00
N HIS A 711 -0.41 7.08 31.17
CA HIS A 711 -0.32 5.91 30.29
C HIS A 711 0.10 4.63 31.03
N PHE A 712 0.66 4.74 32.24
CA PHE A 712 1.13 3.59 33.04
C PHE A 712 0.41 3.43 34.39
N THR A 713 -0.39 4.41 34.84
CA THR A 713 -0.94 4.45 36.22
C THR A 713 -2.41 4.09 36.41
N HIS A 714 -3.16 3.57 35.43
CA HIS A 714 -4.57 3.23 35.72
C HIS A 714 -5.15 1.94 35.16
N ARG A 715 -5.76 1.21 36.10
CA ARG A 715 -6.51 -0.05 36.04
C ARG A 715 -7.88 0.12 35.35
N GLY A 716 -7.98 0.91 34.28
CA GLY A 716 -9.28 1.27 33.70
C GLY A 716 -9.27 1.48 32.20
N VAL A 717 -9.90 0.54 31.47
CA VAL A 717 -10.83 0.65 30.31
C VAL A 717 -10.58 1.70 29.19
N ARG A 718 -9.54 2.53 29.19
CA ARG A 718 -9.28 3.49 28.10
C ARG A 718 -8.34 2.92 27.05
N LEU A 719 -8.92 2.73 25.86
CA LEU A 719 -8.31 2.32 24.59
C LEU A 719 -7.03 3.11 24.28
N TRP A 720 -6.00 2.42 23.78
CA TRP A 720 -4.66 2.96 23.58
C TRP A 720 -4.41 3.41 22.14
N TYR A 721 -4.37 4.72 21.91
CA TYR A 721 -4.30 5.34 20.57
C TYR A 721 -2.97 5.10 19.84
N SER A 722 -3.08 4.73 18.56
CA SER A 722 -2.03 4.14 17.73
C SER A 722 -0.99 5.10 17.11
N GLU A 723 -0.87 6.32 17.62
CA GLU A 723 0.01 7.34 17.03
C GLU A 723 1.15 7.78 17.97
N ASN A 724 1.26 7.17 19.16
CA ASN A 724 2.26 7.55 20.17
C ASN A 724 3.41 6.50 20.27
N PRO A 725 4.67 6.91 20.60
CA PRO A 725 5.85 6.04 20.72
C PRO A 725 5.71 4.87 21.71
N SER A 726 4.70 4.92 22.56
CA SER A 726 4.50 4.05 23.71
C SER A 726 4.05 2.62 23.36
N GLN A 727 3.61 2.32 22.13
CA GLN A 727 3.30 0.94 21.71
C GLN A 727 4.51 -0.01 21.76
N LYS A 728 5.71 0.57 21.78
CA LYS A 728 6.97 -0.17 21.93
C LYS A 728 7.25 -0.55 23.39
N LEU A 729 6.53 0.04 24.35
CA LEU A 729 6.80 -0.08 25.79
C LEU A 729 5.83 -0.99 26.53
N VAL A 730 4.73 -1.39 25.89
CA VAL A 730 3.65 -2.15 26.53
C VAL A 730 3.28 -3.41 25.76
N ARG A 731 2.76 -4.40 26.49
CA ARG A 731 2.14 -5.62 25.97
C ARG A 731 0.70 -5.72 26.43
N VAL A 732 -0.10 -6.41 25.62
CA VAL A 732 -1.50 -6.73 25.91
C VAL A 732 -1.55 -7.90 26.89
N VAL A 733 -2.35 -7.74 27.95
CA VAL A 733 -2.62 -8.78 28.96
C VAL A 733 -4.13 -8.96 29.07
N ARG A 734 -4.59 -10.20 29.02
CA ARG A 734 -5.99 -10.56 29.25
C ARG A 734 -6.37 -10.21 30.69
N GLY A 735 -7.46 -9.46 30.83
CA GLY A 735 -8.11 -9.14 32.09
C GLY A 735 -9.57 -9.56 32.07
N ARG A 736 -10.25 -9.35 33.20
CA ARG A 736 -11.65 -9.70 33.38
C ARG A 736 -12.51 -8.45 33.50
N GLY A 737 -13.52 -8.33 32.65
CA GLY A 737 -14.53 -7.28 32.75
C GLY A 737 -15.58 -7.59 33.83
N GLU A 738 -16.33 -6.58 34.23
CA GLU A 738 -17.37 -6.68 35.28
C GLU A 738 -18.49 -7.69 34.92
N VAL A 739 -18.77 -7.89 33.64
CA VAL A 739 -19.81 -8.80 33.12
C VAL A 739 -19.24 -10.16 32.67
N GLY A 740 -17.96 -10.44 32.97
CA GLY A 740 -17.31 -11.72 32.61
C GLY A 740 -16.78 -11.81 31.17
N ALA A 741 -16.96 -10.76 30.36
CA ALA A 741 -16.34 -10.62 29.04
C ALA A 741 -14.81 -10.42 29.13
N GLU A 742 -14.08 -10.88 28.10
CA GLU A 742 -12.64 -10.64 28.00
C GLU A 742 -12.35 -9.15 27.75
N VAL A 743 -11.58 -8.54 28.65
CA VAL A 743 -10.99 -7.22 28.43
C VAL A 743 -9.48 -7.37 28.30
N PHE A 744 -8.82 -6.38 27.71
CA PHE A 744 -7.37 -6.33 27.75
C PHE A 744 -6.88 -5.14 28.56
N LEU A 745 -5.76 -5.35 29.22
CA LEU A 745 -5.01 -4.39 29.99
C LEU A 745 -3.64 -4.21 29.35
N ASN A 746 -3.06 -3.03 29.48
CA ASN A 746 -1.68 -2.80 29.08
C ASN A 746 -0.77 -3.03 30.27
N ALA A 747 0.22 -3.89 30.09
CA ALA A 747 1.31 -4.09 31.03
C ALA A 747 2.64 -3.67 30.38
N PRO A 748 3.68 -3.33 31.16
CA PRO A 748 5.02 -3.14 30.61
C PRO A 748 5.46 -4.36 29.78
N ILE A 749 6.16 -4.11 28.67
CA ILE A 749 6.57 -5.17 27.73
C ILE A 749 7.48 -6.20 28.41
N SER A 750 8.32 -5.75 29.34
CA SER A 750 9.22 -6.56 30.16
C SER A 750 9.21 -6.10 31.61
N PHE A 751 9.64 -6.99 32.50
CA PHE A 751 9.77 -6.69 33.93
C PHE A 751 10.80 -5.57 34.19
N CYS A 752 11.95 -5.62 33.50
CA CYS A 752 13.00 -4.60 33.62
C CYS A 752 12.50 -3.23 33.17
N LEU A 753 11.76 -3.17 32.05
CA LEU A 753 11.16 -1.93 31.59
C LEU A 753 10.13 -1.39 32.59
N GLY A 754 9.29 -2.26 33.16
CA GLY A 754 8.34 -1.90 34.21
C GLY A 754 8.99 -1.22 35.42
N ARG A 755 10.22 -1.62 35.78
CA ARG A 755 11.01 -0.96 36.84
C ARG A 755 11.66 0.35 36.39
N ARG A 756 12.07 0.46 35.12
CA ARG A 756 12.69 1.67 34.56
C ARG A 756 11.69 2.80 34.35
N ILE A 757 10.48 2.49 33.91
CA ILE A 757 9.43 3.45 33.57
C ILE A 757 9.19 4.51 34.69
N PRO A 758 9.02 4.12 35.97
CA PRO A 758 8.88 5.10 37.07
C PRO A 758 10.03 6.10 37.20
N HIS A 759 11.27 5.73 36.86
CA HIS A 759 12.43 6.64 36.98
C HIS A 759 12.43 7.77 35.96
N TYR A 760 11.73 7.61 34.83
CA TYR A 760 11.53 8.69 33.85
C TYR A 760 10.42 9.65 34.29
N PHE A 761 9.50 9.20 35.14
CA PHE A 761 8.46 10.05 35.74
C PHE A 761 8.92 10.75 37.03
N GLY A 762 9.78 10.10 37.82
CA GLY A 762 10.27 10.60 39.10
C GLY A 762 11.38 11.66 39.04
N LYS A 763 11.91 12.03 37.86
CA LYS A 763 12.98 13.04 37.71
C LYS A 763 12.48 14.49 37.64
N ARG A 764 11.36 14.83 38.27
CA ARG A 764 10.96 16.23 38.48
C ARG A 764 10.39 16.42 39.88
N ASN A 765 11.29 16.65 40.82
CA ASN A 765 11.20 17.65 41.89
C ASN A 765 12.48 17.55 42.73
N GLU A 766 13.52 18.28 42.30
CA GLU A 766 14.30 19.21 43.13
C GLU A 766 14.60 20.44 42.28
#